data_AF-A0A1S3JRB3-F1
#
_entry.id   AF-A0A1S3JRB3-F1
#
_cell.length_a   1.000
_cell.length_b   1.000
_cell.length_c   1.000
_cell.angle_alpha   90.00
_cell.angle_beta   90.00
_cell.angle_gamma   90.00
#
_symmetry.space_group_name_H-M   'P 1'
#
loop_
_entity.id
_entity.type
_entity.pdbx_description
1 polymer ?
#
loop_
_entity_poly.entity_id
_entity_poly.type
_entity_poly.pdbx_seq_one_letter_code
_entity_poly.pdbx_strand_id
1 'polypeptide(L)'
;MFIFMLPKDVMSRYKCAVLQCVILVLMTVTIAKAQWVETNDIPYNVGHVFSKINRLRSQYQEPQEESQQQILVNSLLYNGKSVDHTTVTSLLEGVRQLKAGALDVNVSETCFNRTVQYLEGLMNRQYWAIRMFDASAKLPSGVLDGNFRWLGSYSECLAVDAYVQYNVTNPDNTTWTADDQFGGQYCTGYVGIQQPGLPPATLSIGLCVPAGCSNQDLRHLLNAFISILRIKSPLLDKAAFACNKQDRPLNSGAIAVICIAGLVVLCVLIGTIYDIVHQNMGFNHKPLIPYASETKVISNGAASISVDEHTPLIHSQKNVGYSNSENGIMHKILVAFSVYTNGAKVLNTKQASGALTCVNGIRFLSLSWVIWGHTYYFAATVTDNISSVTQDLMKRWTMQVLISGPFSVDSFFVLSGLLVTYLTMREMKKGSGRFRINWGLYYFHRFWRLTPPYMLVLLVYVPTIYYWTNGPMWVSTVDGFDPYCGESWWTNLLYINNVVKSKKMCMGWSWYLANDMQFFVISPLILFPLFWNEIIGVGVLLATLLGSWITTGIVSNVNQLAPGSPNQAGSFDMLYVKPWIRIGPYLIGMLVGYILYVTECKPKLNRLTALIGWMVATATALALVYGLYDVYQGHPLSNDVGAFYNAVSRTAWGACVGWVIYACCTGYGGFVNTLMSWKAFVPLSRLTYCAYLIHPIIMYVVYVGRETLIHATDVTMTYIYFGNIVASFAGAFIVSMVFEAPMMGLEKAILRREKSA
;
A
#
# COMPACT_ATOMS: atom_id res chain seq x y z
N MET A 1 0.23 -24.71 -15.33
CA MET A 1 -0.01 -25.83 -16.26
C MET A 1 0.44 -27.22 -15.75
N PHE A 2 1.08 -27.35 -14.57
CA PHE A 2 1.59 -28.66 -14.10
C PHE A 2 0.66 -29.47 -13.15
N ILE A 3 -0.60 -29.06 -12.95
CA ILE A 3 -1.54 -29.74 -12.03
C ILE A 3 -2.33 -30.87 -12.73
N PHE A 4 -2.27 -30.99 -14.06
CA PHE A 4 -3.15 -31.90 -14.82
C PHE A 4 -2.52 -33.24 -15.26
N MET A 5 -1.32 -33.61 -14.80
CA MET A 5 -0.70 -34.91 -15.14
C MET A 5 -0.29 -35.75 -13.92
N LEU A 6 -1.17 -35.88 -12.92
CA LEU A 6 -1.01 -36.90 -11.89
C LEU A 6 -2.14 -37.94 -11.96
N PRO A 7 -1.82 -39.25 -11.97
CA PRO A 7 -2.80 -40.32 -12.09
C PRO A 7 -3.77 -40.32 -10.90
N LYS A 8 -5.05 -40.59 -11.19
CA LYS A 8 -6.17 -40.54 -10.24
C LYS A 8 -5.96 -41.40 -8.98
N ASP A 9 -5.10 -42.43 -9.05
CA ASP A 9 -4.83 -43.35 -7.94
C ASP A 9 -3.83 -42.84 -6.89
N VAL A 10 -3.08 -41.76 -7.16
CA VAL A 10 -2.20 -41.11 -6.15
C VAL A 10 -2.93 -40.00 -5.39
N MET A 11 -4.00 -39.43 -5.96
CA MET A 11 -4.83 -38.42 -5.29
C MET A 11 -5.73 -38.98 -4.18
N SER A 12 -6.05 -40.28 -4.16
CA SER A 12 -6.95 -40.85 -3.15
C SER A 12 -6.26 -41.26 -1.84
N ARG A 13 -4.95 -41.53 -1.85
CA ARG A 13 -4.24 -42.09 -0.68
C ARG A 13 -3.63 -41.08 0.29
N TYR A 14 -3.44 -39.82 -0.11
CA TYR A 14 -2.78 -38.81 0.75
C TYR A 14 -3.58 -37.52 0.98
N LYS A 15 -4.73 -37.32 0.30
CA LYS A 15 -5.56 -36.12 0.47
C LYS A 15 -6.46 -36.12 1.71
N CYS A 16 -6.57 -37.22 2.43
CA CYS A 16 -7.53 -37.32 3.52
C CYS A 16 -6.89 -37.22 4.92
N ALA A 17 -5.76 -37.85 5.25
CA ALA A 17 -5.39 -38.04 6.66
C ALA A 17 -4.97 -36.77 7.45
N VAL A 18 -4.18 -35.86 6.86
CA VAL A 18 -3.66 -34.67 7.59
C VAL A 18 -4.71 -33.56 7.67
N LEU A 19 -5.44 -33.35 6.57
CA LEU A 19 -6.58 -32.47 6.57
C LEU A 19 -7.68 -33.07 7.46
N GLN A 20 -7.99 -34.38 7.40
CA GLN A 20 -8.93 -35.05 8.31
C GLN A 20 -8.52 -35.00 9.77
N CYS A 21 -7.24 -34.95 10.15
CA CYS A 21 -6.85 -34.85 11.58
C CYS A 21 -7.01 -33.42 12.12
N VAL A 22 -6.61 -32.40 11.36
CA VAL A 22 -6.87 -30.98 11.71
C VAL A 22 -8.38 -30.70 11.61
N ILE A 23 -9.02 -31.24 10.58
CA ILE A 23 -10.46 -31.29 10.42
C ILE A 23 -11.08 -32.10 11.56
N LEU A 24 -10.55 -33.20 12.11
CA LEU A 24 -11.19 -33.98 13.19
C LEU A 24 -11.11 -33.28 14.54
N VAL A 25 -10.05 -32.50 14.80
CA VAL A 25 -9.94 -31.65 15.99
C VAL A 25 -10.81 -30.40 15.87
N LEU A 26 -10.92 -29.81 14.67
CA LEU A 26 -11.84 -28.70 14.42
C LEU A 26 -13.28 -29.18 14.19
N MET A 27 -13.49 -30.40 13.71
CA MET A 27 -14.78 -31.06 13.49
C MET A 27 -15.29 -31.68 14.78
N THR A 28 -14.49 -32.05 15.76
CA THR A 28 -15.05 -32.32 17.10
C THR A 28 -15.67 -31.05 17.69
N VAL A 29 -15.17 -29.87 17.29
CA VAL A 29 -15.76 -28.56 17.61
C VAL A 29 -16.88 -28.13 16.63
N THR A 30 -16.91 -28.63 15.38
CA THR A 30 -17.87 -28.19 14.33
C THR A 30 -18.92 -29.24 13.90
N ILE A 31 -18.68 -30.56 14.08
CA ILE A 31 -19.64 -31.67 13.82
C ILE A 31 -20.84 -31.61 14.75
N ALA A 32 -20.73 -30.94 15.89
CA ALA A 32 -21.90 -30.55 16.69
C ALA A 32 -22.98 -29.80 15.87
N LYS A 33 -22.62 -29.21 14.71
CA LYS A 33 -23.54 -28.51 13.80
C LYS A 33 -23.96 -29.30 12.55
N ALA A 34 -23.26 -30.37 12.16
CA ALA A 34 -23.47 -31.05 10.88
C ALA A 34 -24.41 -32.26 10.94
N GLN A 35 -24.73 -32.77 12.14
CA GLN A 35 -25.59 -33.95 12.31
C GLN A 35 -27.09 -33.61 12.40
N TRP A 36 -27.54 -32.58 11.68
CA TRP A 36 -28.90 -32.02 11.79
C TRP A 36 -29.65 -31.83 10.46
N VAL A 37 -29.25 -32.45 9.35
CA VAL A 37 -29.94 -32.23 8.05
C VAL A 37 -30.66 -33.46 7.48
N GLU A 38 -30.55 -34.65 8.05
CA GLU A 38 -31.40 -35.77 7.61
C GLU A 38 -32.11 -36.44 8.79
N THR A 39 -33.44 -36.57 8.64
CA THR A 39 -34.40 -37.32 9.44
C THR A 39 -34.89 -36.72 10.77
N ASN A 40 -35.88 -35.82 10.71
CA ASN A 40 -37.29 -36.15 11.02
C ASN A 40 -38.14 -34.87 11.18
N ASP A 41 -39.28 -34.84 10.50
CA ASP A 41 -40.30 -33.79 10.50
C ASP A 41 -40.76 -33.38 11.91
N ILE A 42 -40.53 -32.11 12.29
CA ILE A 42 -41.31 -31.43 13.34
C ILE A 42 -41.64 -30.01 12.84
N PRO A 43 -42.92 -29.59 12.79
CA PRO A 43 -43.30 -28.29 12.25
C PRO A 43 -43.00 -27.16 13.26
N TYR A 44 -42.08 -26.26 12.90
CA TYR A 44 -41.79 -25.07 13.71
C TYR A 44 -42.82 -23.98 13.46
N ASN A 45 -43.74 -23.78 14.42
CA ASN A 45 -44.65 -22.63 14.43
C ASN A 45 -43.99 -21.44 15.15
N VAL A 46 -43.34 -20.56 14.38
CA VAL A 46 -42.60 -19.37 14.85
C VAL A 46 -43.45 -18.46 15.75
N GLY A 47 -44.79 -18.48 15.60
CA GLY A 47 -45.71 -17.73 16.44
C GLY A 47 -45.77 -18.18 17.90
N HIS A 48 -45.51 -19.46 18.19
CA HIS A 48 -45.58 -19.98 19.56
C HIS A 48 -44.41 -19.50 20.43
N VAL A 49 -43.20 -19.40 19.85
CA VAL A 49 -42.00 -18.89 20.52
C VAL A 49 -42.14 -17.40 20.84
N PHE A 50 -42.61 -16.59 19.89
CA PHE A 50 -42.86 -15.16 20.11
C PHE A 50 -43.96 -14.91 21.15
N SER A 51 -45.00 -15.74 21.19
CA SER A 51 -46.07 -15.61 22.20
C SER A 51 -45.58 -15.92 23.63
N LYS A 52 -44.63 -16.85 23.77
CA LYS A 52 -44.03 -17.24 25.05
C LYS A 52 -43.03 -16.21 25.54
N ILE A 53 -42.26 -15.60 24.63
CA ILE A 53 -41.36 -14.46 24.92
C ILE A 53 -42.16 -13.23 25.37
N ASN A 54 -43.29 -12.92 24.72
CA ASN A 54 -44.11 -11.77 25.11
C ASN A 54 -44.84 -11.96 26.45
N ARG A 55 -45.20 -13.20 26.83
CA ARG A 55 -45.75 -13.47 28.18
C ARG A 55 -44.68 -13.32 29.27
N LEU A 56 -43.45 -13.79 29.02
CA LEU A 56 -42.33 -13.63 29.94
C LEU A 56 -41.90 -12.15 30.09
N ARG A 57 -42.05 -11.34 29.02
CA ARG A 57 -41.80 -9.89 29.04
C ARG A 57 -42.70 -9.11 30.00
N SER A 58 -43.94 -9.59 30.23
CA SER A 58 -44.90 -8.91 31.12
C SER A 58 -44.69 -9.19 32.62
N GLN A 59 -43.80 -10.13 32.98
CA GLN A 59 -43.61 -10.57 34.37
C GLN A 59 -42.30 -10.08 35.02
N TYR A 60 -41.39 -9.45 34.28
CA TYR A 60 -40.10 -9.01 34.81
C TYR A 60 -39.85 -7.52 34.53
N GLN A 61 -39.72 -6.76 35.62
CA GLN A 61 -39.23 -5.39 35.67
C GLN A 61 -37.80 -5.36 35.10
N GLU A 62 -37.50 -4.37 34.25
CA GLU A 62 -36.26 -4.26 33.43
C GLU A 62 -34.97 -4.61 34.19
N PRO A 63 -34.22 -5.64 33.75
CA PRO A 63 -32.82 -5.80 34.10
C PRO A 63 -31.90 -5.29 32.98
N GLN A 64 -30.69 -4.87 33.37
CA GLN A 64 -29.58 -4.42 32.51
C GLN A 64 -29.45 -5.26 31.22
N GLU A 65 -29.04 -4.61 30.12
CA GLU A 65 -28.89 -5.13 28.75
C GLU A 65 -28.22 -6.53 28.67
N GLU A 66 -27.30 -6.82 29.59
CA GLU A 66 -26.58 -8.11 29.75
C GLU A 66 -27.53 -9.30 30.01
N SER A 67 -28.63 -9.08 30.73
CA SER A 67 -29.60 -10.12 31.08
C SER A 67 -30.42 -10.61 29.87
N GLN A 68 -30.75 -9.73 28.93
CA GLN A 68 -31.56 -10.07 27.76
C GLN A 68 -30.78 -10.87 26.73
N GLN A 69 -29.51 -10.52 26.49
CA GLN A 69 -28.61 -11.29 25.63
C GLN A 69 -28.31 -12.65 26.23
N GLN A 70 -28.10 -12.73 27.54
CA GLN A 70 -27.90 -14.00 28.24
C GLN A 70 -29.13 -14.91 28.16
N ILE A 71 -30.35 -14.36 28.24
CA ILE A 71 -31.59 -15.14 28.03
C ILE A 71 -31.70 -15.63 26.58
N LEU A 72 -31.37 -14.79 25.59
CA LEU A 72 -31.39 -15.17 24.18
C LEU A 72 -30.37 -16.27 23.87
N VAL A 73 -29.12 -16.09 24.31
CA VAL A 73 -28.04 -17.08 24.18
C VAL A 73 -28.43 -18.38 24.90
N ASN A 74 -28.91 -18.30 26.15
CA ASN A 74 -29.38 -19.48 26.86
C ASN A 74 -30.53 -20.16 26.14
N SER A 75 -31.47 -19.43 25.52
CA SER A 75 -32.57 -20.02 24.75
C SER A 75 -32.14 -20.67 23.43
N LEU A 76 -31.13 -20.12 22.75
CA LEU A 76 -30.55 -20.68 21.53
C LEU A 76 -29.68 -21.90 21.84
N LEU A 77 -28.96 -21.90 22.97
CA LEU A 77 -28.13 -23.00 23.46
C LEU A 77 -28.94 -24.09 24.21
N TYR A 78 -30.11 -23.77 24.77
CA TYR A 78 -30.97 -24.77 25.41
C TYR A 78 -31.57 -25.74 24.40
N ASN A 79 -31.79 -25.28 23.16
CA ASN A 79 -32.35 -26.09 22.08
C ASN A 79 -31.27 -26.74 21.18
N GLY A 80 -29.98 -26.44 21.37
CA GLY A 80 -28.89 -26.91 20.51
C GLY A 80 -27.69 -27.45 21.28
N LYS A 81 -27.21 -28.64 20.90
CA LYS A 81 -25.96 -29.28 21.37
C LYS A 81 -24.70 -28.56 20.89
N SER A 82 -24.59 -27.23 21.06
CA SER A 82 -23.52 -26.43 20.44
C SER A 82 -22.18 -26.44 21.20
N VAL A 83 -22.18 -26.74 22.51
CA VAL A 83 -20.97 -26.95 23.32
C VAL A 83 -20.97 -28.41 23.78
N ASP A 84 -20.11 -29.22 23.17
CA ASP A 84 -20.00 -30.64 23.51
C ASP A 84 -19.35 -30.81 24.89
N HIS A 85 -20.17 -31.15 25.89
CA HIS A 85 -19.72 -31.29 27.28
C HIS A 85 -18.59 -32.32 27.41
N THR A 86 -18.59 -33.38 26.60
CA THR A 86 -17.51 -34.38 26.58
C THR A 86 -16.19 -33.80 26.09
N THR A 87 -16.20 -33.02 25.02
CA THR A 87 -15.00 -32.35 24.50
C THR A 87 -14.45 -31.34 25.51
N VAL A 88 -15.30 -30.49 26.12
CA VAL A 88 -14.85 -29.52 27.13
C VAL A 88 -14.31 -30.22 28.39
N THR A 89 -14.93 -31.32 28.82
CA THR A 89 -14.44 -32.12 29.97
C THR A 89 -13.08 -32.74 29.66
N SER A 90 -12.86 -33.24 28.44
CA SER A 90 -11.56 -33.79 28.02
C SER A 90 -10.47 -32.72 27.93
N LEU A 91 -10.82 -31.51 27.50
CA LEU A 91 -9.93 -30.34 27.50
C LEU A 91 -9.57 -29.92 28.92
N LEU A 92 -10.56 -29.82 29.81
CA LEU A 92 -10.36 -29.46 31.20
C LEU A 92 -9.49 -30.47 31.94
N GLU A 93 -9.73 -31.76 31.71
CA GLU A 93 -8.92 -32.84 32.28
C GLU A 93 -7.50 -32.82 31.73
N GLY A 94 -7.34 -32.59 30.42
CA GLY A 94 -6.04 -32.41 29.79
C GLY A 94 -5.25 -31.24 30.37
N VAL A 95 -5.89 -30.08 30.58
CA VAL A 95 -5.26 -28.91 31.19
C VAL A 95 -4.89 -29.19 32.66
N ARG A 96 -5.76 -29.84 33.44
CA ARG A 96 -5.48 -30.20 34.84
C ARG A 96 -4.31 -31.18 34.97
N GLN A 97 -4.17 -32.13 34.04
CA GLN A 97 -3.03 -33.05 34.00
C GLN A 97 -1.68 -32.37 33.75
N LEU A 98 -1.66 -31.18 33.11
CA LEU A 98 -0.44 -30.39 32.94
C LEU A 98 0.07 -29.82 34.26
N LYS A 99 -0.83 -29.35 35.14
CA LYS A 99 -0.47 -28.86 36.48
C LYS A 99 -0.03 -29.99 37.42
N ALA A 100 -0.49 -31.22 37.17
CA ALA A 100 -0.10 -32.41 37.94
C ALA A 100 1.31 -32.95 37.59
N GLY A 101 2.07 -32.28 36.71
CA GLY A 101 3.47 -32.63 36.42
C GLY A 101 3.67 -33.81 35.45
N ALA A 102 2.63 -34.21 34.71
CA ALA A 102 2.73 -35.32 33.73
C ALA A 102 3.46 -34.92 32.42
N LEU A 103 3.62 -33.62 32.15
CA LEU A 103 4.41 -33.05 31.06
C LEU A 103 5.13 -31.79 31.58
N ASP A 104 6.44 -31.66 31.35
CA ASP A 104 7.21 -30.43 31.64
C ASP A 104 6.76 -29.29 30.71
N VAL A 105 5.79 -28.51 31.15
CA VAL A 105 5.25 -27.38 30.38
C VAL A 105 5.36 -26.10 31.18
N ASN A 106 6.24 -25.20 30.72
CA ASN A 106 6.49 -23.90 31.33
C ASN A 106 5.43 -22.87 30.89
N VAL A 107 4.27 -22.87 31.56
CA VAL A 107 3.17 -21.90 31.35
C VAL A 107 3.05 -20.99 32.57
N SER A 108 2.81 -19.69 32.35
CA SER A 108 2.48 -18.75 33.43
C SER A 108 1.27 -19.21 34.24
N GLU A 109 1.39 -19.17 35.58
CA GLU A 109 0.32 -19.55 36.50
C GLU A 109 -0.97 -18.75 36.27
N THR A 110 -0.86 -17.47 35.94
CA THR A 110 -2.00 -16.60 35.62
C THR A 110 -2.72 -17.07 34.36
N CYS A 111 -1.99 -17.37 33.29
CA CYS A 111 -2.58 -17.87 32.05
C CYS A 111 -3.25 -19.23 32.26
N PHE A 112 -2.60 -20.11 33.03
CA PHE A 112 -3.13 -21.43 33.33
C PHE A 112 -4.44 -21.36 34.13
N ASN A 113 -4.46 -20.64 35.26
CA ASN A 113 -5.64 -20.55 36.13
C ASN A 113 -6.82 -19.92 35.39
N ARG A 114 -6.59 -18.84 34.61
CA ARG A 114 -7.64 -18.19 33.81
C ARG A 114 -8.14 -19.08 32.66
N THR A 115 -7.28 -19.91 32.08
CA THR A 115 -7.70 -20.90 31.07
C THR A 115 -8.60 -21.97 31.68
N VAL A 116 -8.31 -22.42 32.91
CA VAL A 116 -9.19 -23.36 33.64
C VAL A 116 -10.55 -22.70 33.94
N GLN A 117 -10.55 -21.46 34.45
CA GLN A 117 -11.78 -20.71 34.71
C GLN A 117 -12.60 -20.51 33.44
N TYR A 118 -11.95 -20.24 32.30
CA TYR A 118 -12.61 -20.15 31.00
C TYR A 118 -13.31 -21.45 30.60
N LEU A 119 -12.63 -22.60 30.73
CA LEU A 119 -13.21 -23.92 30.44
C LEU A 119 -14.37 -24.26 31.39
N GLU A 120 -14.25 -23.95 32.68
CA GLU A 120 -15.33 -24.14 33.66
C GLU A 120 -16.52 -23.22 33.36
N GLY A 121 -16.27 -21.96 32.97
CA GLY A 121 -17.29 -21.02 32.53
C GLY A 121 -18.04 -21.52 31.29
N LEU A 122 -17.34 -22.17 30.34
CA LEU A 122 -17.96 -22.83 29.19
C LEU A 122 -18.84 -24.01 29.60
N MET A 123 -18.39 -24.86 30.54
CA MET A 123 -19.21 -25.95 31.07
C MET A 123 -20.49 -25.43 31.75
N ASN A 124 -20.35 -24.33 32.51
CA ASN A 124 -21.44 -23.69 33.23
C ASN A 124 -22.30 -22.77 32.34
N ARG A 125 -22.04 -22.70 31.03
CA ARG A 125 -22.76 -21.85 30.06
C ARG A 125 -22.82 -20.37 30.47
N GLN A 126 -21.73 -19.87 31.03
CA GLN A 126 -21.61 -18.46 31.40
C GLN A 126 -21.48 -17.59 30.14
N TYR A 127 -22.16 -16.44 30.13
CA TYR A 127 -22.22 -15.54 28.96
C TYR A 127 -20.84 -15.20 28.41
N TRP A 128 -19.96 -14.70 29.28
CA TRP A 128 -18.62 -14.21 28.93
C TRP A 128 -17.77 -15.33 28.30
N ALA A 129 -17.89 -16.56 28.80
CA ALA A 129 -17.14 -17.71 28.29
C ALA A 129 -17.66 -18.14 26.92
N ILE A 130 -18.99 -18.19 26.74
CA ILE A 130 -19.60 -18.46 25.42
C ILE A 130 -19.20 -17.38 24.42
N ARG A 131 -19.18 -16.12 24.85
CA ARG A 131 -18.78 -14.98 24.01
C ARG A 131 -17.32 -15.06 23.57
N MET A 132 -16.41 -15.51 24.44
CA MET A 132 -15.02 -15.78 24.04
C MET A 132 -14.91 -16.93 23.03
N PHE A 133 -15.69 -18.00 23.23
CA PHE A 133 -15.73 -19.13 22.30
C PHE A 133 -16.32 -18.72 20.94
N ASP A 134 -17.38 -17.90 20.94
CA ASP A 134 -17.94 -17.34 19.72
C ASP A 134 -17.00 -16.31 19.07
N ALA A 135 -16.22 -15.58 19.84
CA ALA A 135 -15.24 -14.66 19.28
C ALA A 135 -14.06 -15.39 18.58
N SER A 136 -13.77 -16.63 18.97
CA SER A 136 -12.71 -17.43 18.36
C SER A 136 -13.05 -17.88 16.94
N ALA A 137 -12.02 -18.10 16.12
CA ALA A 137 -12.20 -18.45 14.71
C ALA A 137 -12.85 -19.83 14.53
N LYS A 138 -13.75 -19.90 13.56
CA LYS A 138 -14.36 -21.15 13.07
C LYS A 138 -13.93 -21.40 11.64
N LEU A 139 -14.14 -22.63 11.16
CA LEU A 139 -13.90 -22.98 9.77
C LEU A 139 -14.80 -22.12 8.86
N PRO A 140 -14.24 -21.22 8.04
CA PRO A 140 -15.04 -20.38 7.16
C PRO A 140 -15.39 -21.13 5.86
N SER A 141 -16.33 -20.58 5.11
CA SER A 141 -16.54 -20.99 3.72
C SER A 141 -15.34 -20.59 2.83
N GLY A 142 -15.18 -21.26 1.69
CA GLY A 142 -14.16 -20.90 0.69
C GLY A 142 -12.74 -21.41 1.00
N VAL A 143 -12.57 -22.40 1.88
CA VAL A 143 -11.25 -23.03 2.13
C VAL A 143 -10.64 -23.57 0.84
N LEU A 144 -11.46 -24.16 -0.04
CA LEU A 144 -11.02 -24.65 -1.35
C LEU A 144 -10.70 -23.51 -2.34
N ASP A 145 -11.24 -22.31 -2.12
CA ASP A 145 -10.95 -21.09 -2.88
C ASP A 145 -9.75 -20.30 -2.32
N GLY A 146 -9.06 -20.85 -1.31
CA GLY A 146 -7.86 -20.26 -0.72
C GLY A 146 -8.08 -19.50 0.59
N ASN A 147 -9.23 -19.68 1.26
CA ASN A 147 -9.49 -19.05 2.54
C ASN A 147 -8.72 -19.72 3.70
N PHE A 148 -7.46 -19.29 3.87
CA PHE A 148 -6.57 -19.72 4.95
C PHE A 148 -6.45 -18.68 6.08
N ARG A 149 -7.37 -17.72 6.15
CA ARG A 149 -7.35 -16.64 7.15
C ARG A 149 -8.62 -16.66 7.99
N TRP A 150 -8.60 -17.41 9.07
CA TRP A 150 -9.77 -17.60 9.91
C TRP A 150 -9.67 -16.59 11.05
N LEU A 151 -10.25 -15.40 10.87
CA LEU A 151 -10.04 -14.30 11.81
C LEU A 151 -10.89 -14.43 13.09
N GLY A 152 -12.10 -15.01 13.02
CA GLY A 152 -13.04 -14.89 14.14
C GLY A 152 -13.52 -13.46 14.35
N SER A 153 -14.12 -13.17 15.50
CA SER A 153 -14.69 -11.86 15.84
C SER A 153 -13.73 -11.08 16.75
N TYR A 154 -12.96 -10.19 16.15
CA TYR A 154 -11.92 -9.42 16.85
C TYR A 154 -12.50 -8.49 17.93
N SER A 155 -13.46 -7.66 17.55
CA SER A 155 -14.10 -6.68 18.44
C SER A 155 -14.86 -7.34 19.58
N GLU A 156 -15.52 -8.47 19.30
CA GLU A 156 -16.23 -9.24 20.32
C GLU A 156 -15.29 -9.82 21.38
N CYS A 157 -14.12 -10.34 20.98
CA CYS A 157 -13.14 -10.87 21.93
C CYS A 157 -12.66 -9.80 22.91
N LEU A 158 -12.32 -8.61 22.40
CA LEU A 158 -11.79 -7.52 23.22
C LEU A 158 -12.84 -6.86 24.13
N ALA A 159 -14.12 -7.04 23.81
CA ALA A 159 -15.22 -6.50 24.59
C ALA A 159 -15.71 -7.49 25.67
N VAL A 160 -15.06 -8.64 25.83
CA VAL A 160 -15.32 -9.57 26.93
C VAL A 160 -14.73 -9.01 28.22
N ASP A 161 -15.53 -9.00 29.28
CA ASP A 161 -15.13 -8.78 30.65
C ASP A 161 -15.67 -9.95 31.49
N ALA A 162 -14.77 -10.73 32.09
CA ALA A 162 -15.11 -11.92 32.86
C ALA A 162 -14.93 -11.61 34.35
N TYR A 163 -15.98 -11.90 35.13
CA TYR A 163 -15.95 -11.81 36.60
C TYR A 163 -16.11 -13.21 37.17
N VAL A 164 -15.08 -13.72 37.84
CA VAL A 164 -15.04 -15.10 38.33
C VAL A 164 -14.75 -15.12 39.83
N GLN A 165 -15.64 -15.75 40.58
CA GLN A 165 -15.43 -16.04 42.00
C GLN A 165 -14.93 -17.47 42.15
N TYR A 166 -13.84 -17.68 42.88
CA TYR A 166 -13.27 -19.00 43.12
C TYR A 166 -12.75 -19.15 44.55
N ASN A 167 -12.78 -20.39 45.06
CA ASN A 167 -12.31 -20.67 46.41
C ASN A 167 -10.81 -20.99 46.40
N VAL A 168 -10.03 -20.26 47.20
CA VAL A 168 -8.62 -20.52 47.45
C VAL A 168 -8.49 -21.30 48.75
N THR A 169 -8.00 -22.54 48.64
CA THR A 169 -7.55 -23.35 49.78
C THR A 169 -6.08 -23.06 50.07
N ASN A 170 -5.79 -22.53 51.25
CA ASN A 170 -4.43 -22.32 51.72
C ASN A 170 -3.87 -23.65 52.29
N PRO A 171 -2.53 -23.83 52.41
CA PRO A 171 -1.93 -25.09 52.89
C PRO A 171 -2.35 -25.52 54.30
N ASP A 172 -2.95 -24.59 55.06
CA ASP A 172 -3.54 -24.78 56.39
C ASP A 172 -5.02 -25.23 56.34
N ASN A 173 -5.53 -25.62 55.16
CA ASN A 173 -6.92 -26.02 54.91
C ASN A 173 -7.97 -24.92 55.11
N THR A 174 -7.57 -23.65 55.22
CA THR A 174 -8.52 -22.53 55.23
C THR A 174 -8.97 -22.16 53.81
N THR A 175 -10.28 -22.02 53.62
CA THR A 175 -10.89 -21.62 52.34
C THR A 175 -11.37 -20.18 52.40
N TRP A 176 -11.02 -19.38 51.40
CA TRP A 176 -11.59 -18.04 51.21
C TRP A 176 -11.97 -17.83 49.75
N THR A 177 -12.99 -17.03 49.52
CA THR A 177 -13.45 -16.65 48.17
C THR A 177 -12.59 -15.52 47.65
N ALA A 178 -11.89 -15.78 46.54
CA ALA A 178 -11.17 -14.78 45.78
C ALA A 178 -11.98 -14.42 44.53
N ASP A 179 -11.92 -13.15 44.14
CA ASP A 179 -12.51 -12.65 42.90
C ASP A 179 -11.37 -12.36 41.90
N ASP A 180 -11.49 -12.85 40.66
CA ASP A 180 -10.62 -12.47 39.54
C ASP A 180 -11.46 -11.82 38.45
N GLN A 181 -10.98 -10.69 37.93
CA GLN A 181 -11.56 -9.99 36.80
C GLN A 181 -10.55 -9.94 35.66
N PHE A 182 -10.96 -10.41 34.49
CA PHE A 182 -10.10 -10.42 33.31
C PHE A 182 -10.88 -10.27 32.01
N GLY A 183 -10.29 -9.59 31.04
CA GLY A 183 -10.85 -9.45 29.71
C GLY A 183 -10.42 -10.55 28.74
N GLY A 184 -11.01 -10.54 27.54
CA GLY A 184 -10.54 -11.33 26.42
C GLY A 184 -9.33 -10.70 25.71
N GLN A 185 -8.37 -11.52 25.31
CA GLN A 185 -7.20 -11.14 24.53
C GLN A 185 -7.23 -11.87 23.20
N TYR A 186 -7.21 -11.11 22.10
CA TYR A 186 -7.20 -11.68 20.75
C TYR A 186 -5.78 -12.07 20.32
N CYS A 187 -5.59 -13.32 19.90
CA CYS A 187 -4.33 -13.86 19.43
C CYS A 187 -4.48 -14.59 18.10
N THR A 188 -3.56 -14.38 17.16
CA THR A 188 -3.53 -15.11 15.90
C THR A 188 -2.44 -16.18 15.93
N GLY A 189 -2.82 -17.44 15.72
CA GLY A 189 -1.92 -18.57 15.50
C GLY A 189 -1.60 -18.76 14.02
N TYR A 190 -0.33 -18.93 13.67
CA TYR A 190 0.18 -19.17 12.32
C TYR A 190 0.71 -20.59 12.22
N VAL A 191 0.11 -21.38 11.33
CA VAL A 191 0.53 -22.75 11.04
C VAL A 191 1.01 -22.82 9.60
N GLY A 192 2.30 -23.15 9.42
CA GLY A 192 2.86 -23.36 8.09
C GLY A 192 2.39 -24.68 7.49
N ILE A 193 1.84 -24.64 6.29
CA ILE A 193 1.45 -25.80 5.49
C ILE A 193 2.49 -25.94 4.37
N GLN A 194 3.37 -26.93 4.52
CA GLN A 194 4.41 -27.23 3.55
C GLN A 194 4.11 -28.59 2.92
N GLN A 195 3.66 -28.60 1.67
CA GLN A 195 3.41 -29.82 0.90
C GLN A 195 4.36 -29.90 -0.31
N PRO A 196 4.95 -31.07 -0.61
CA PRO A 196 5.76 -31.25 -1.81
C PRO A 196 4.92 -30.96 -3.06
N GLY A 197 5.36 -30.01 -3.89
CA GLY A 197 4.69 -29.64 -5.15
C GLY A 197 3.63 -28.55 -5.06
N LEU A 198 3.32 -28.03 -3.87
CA LEU A 198 2.47 -26.85 -3.66
C LEU A 198 3.29 -25.70 -3.05
N PRO A 199 2.99 -24.44 -3.40
CA PRO A 199 3.62 -23.31 -2.74
C PRO A 199 3.30 -23.33 -1.24
N PRO A 200 4.27 -22.97 -0.37
CA PRO A 200 4.05 -22.93 1.07
C PRO A 200 2.91 -21.95 1.39
N ALA A 201 1.93 -22.43 2.15
CA ALA A 201 0.81 -21.62 2.61
C ALA A 201 0.87 -21.48 4.13
N THR A 202 0.38 -20.37 4.67
CA THR A 202 0.27 -20.19 6.12
C THR A 202 -1.20 -20.05 6.48
N LEU A 203 -1.69 -20.98 7.29
CA LEU A 203 -3.00 -20.89 7.91
C LEU A 203 -2.89 -19.94 9.10
N SER A 204 -3.76 -18.93 9.14
CA SER A 204 -3.88 -18.02 10.28
C SER A 204 -5.23 -18.23 10.98
N ILE A 205 -5.20 -18.40 12.29
CA ILE A 205 -6.38 -18.71 13.12
C ILE A 205 -6.43 -17.72 14.27
N GLY A 206 -7.48 -16.91 14.33
CA GLY A 206 -7.79 -16.02 15.44
C GLY A 206 -8.37 -16.80 16.62
N LEU A 207 -7.85 -16.55 17.81
CA LEU A 207 -8.27 -17.19 19.05
C LEU A 207 -8.53 -16.09 20.08
N CYS A 208 -9.67 -16.19 20.77
CA CYS A 208 -9.93 -15.38 21.93
C CYS A 208 -9.49 -16.15 23.19
N VAL A 209 -8.44 -15.66 23.84
CA VAL A 209 -7.86 -16.28 25.04
C VAL A 209 -8.00 -15.35 26.24
N PRO A 210 -7.94 -15.84 27.48
CA PRO A 210 -7.97 -14.97 28.65
C PRO A 210 -6.79 -13.98 28.64
N ALA A 211 -7.03 -12.73 29.06
CA ALA A 211 -5.98 -11.76 29.26
C ALA A 211 -4.96 -12.29 30.29
N GLY A 212 -3.67 -12.21 29.96
CA GLY A 212 -2.58 -12.74 30.79
C GLY A 212 -1.82 -13.90 30.17
N CYS A 213 -2.27 -14.43 29.04
CA CYS A 213 -1.53 -15.41 28.25
C CYS A 213 -0.53 -14.75 27.29
N SER A 214 0.73 -15.19 27.34
CA SER A 214 1.77 -14.75 26.41
C SER A 214 1.82 -15.63 25.15
N ASN A 215 2.51 -15.15 24.10
CA ASN A 215 2.74 -15.92 22.88
C ASN A 215 3.45 -17.27 23.15
N GLN A 216 4.30 -17.33 24.19
CA GLN A 216 5.00 -18.56 24.58
C GLN A 216 4.07 -19.52 25.31
N ASP A 217 3.23 -19.01 26.23
CA ASP A 217 2.23 -19.80 26.95
C ASP A 217 1.30 -20.53 25.99
N LEU A 218 0.81 -19.83 24.95
CA LEU A 218 -0.07 -20.43 23.95
C LEU A 218 0.63 -21.51 23.12
N ARG A 219 1.92 -21.34 22.81
CA ARG A 219 2.71 -22.36 22.12
C ARG A 219 2.88 -23.61 22.99
N HIS A 220 3.15 -23.41 24.27
CA HIS A 220 3.29 -24.49 25.25
C HIS A 220 1.96 -25.24 25.47
N LEU A 221 0.84 -24.52 25.60
CA LEU A 221 -0.50 -25.10 25.68
C LEU A 221 -0.87 -25.89 24.42
N LEU A 222 -0.54 -25.38 23.23
CA LEU A 222 -0.78 -26.09 21.98
C LEU A 222 0.02 -27.40 21.91
N ASN A 223 1.32 -27.37 22.23
CA ASN A 223 2.18 -28.55 22.21
C ASN A 223 1.72 -29.61 23.22
N ALA A 224 1.31 -29.17 24.41
CA ALA A 224 0.73 -30.01 25.44
C ALA A 224 -0.52 -30.73 24.93
N PHE A 225 -1.44 -29.99 24.31
CA PHE A 225 -2.67 -30.53 23.75
C PHE A 225 -2.42 -31.54 22.63
N ILE A 226 -1.46 -31.27 21.74
CA ILE A 226 -1.05 -32.18 20.66
C ILE A 226 -0.51 -33.51 21.23
N SER A 227 0.28 -33.43 22.30
CA SER A 227 0.85 -34.60 22.98
C SER A 227 -0.23 -35.47 23.62
N ILE A 228 -1.20 -34.84 24.29
CA ILE A 228 -2.36 -35.52 24.89
C ILE A 228 -3.21 -36.22 23.83
N LEU A 229 -3.49 -35.55 22.71
CA LEU A 229 -4.26 -36.12 21.59
C LEU A 229 -3.45 -37.11 20.72
N ARG A 230 -2.17 -37.34 21.01
CA ARG A 230 -1.25 -38.18 20.23
C ARG A 230 -1.20 -37.85 18.74
N ILE A 231 -1.42 -36.60 18.37
CA ILE A 231 -1.42 -36.16 16.98
C ILE A 231 0.03 -35.94 16.54
N LYS A 232 0.62 -36.92 15.85
CA LYS A 232 1.94 -36.74 15.21
C LYS A 232 1.79 -35.90 13.95
N SER A 233 2.02 -34.59 14.05
CA SER A 233 2.15 -33.75 12.85
C SER A 233 3.36 -32.80 12.93
N PRO A 234 4.31 -32.88 11.99
CA PRO A 234 5.47 -31.97 11.96
C PRO A 234 5.11 -30.52 11.58
N LEU A 235 3.85 -30.27 11.19
CA LEU A 235 3.34 -28.94 10.83
C LEU A 235 2.95 -28.12 12.07
N LEU A 236 2.47 -28.76 13.13
CA LEU A 236 1.99 -28.07 14.33
C LEU A 236 3.12 -27.66 15.31
N ASP A 237 4.26 -28.37 15.33
CA ASP A 237 5.43 -28.03 16.16
C ASP A 237 6.05 -26.64 15.84
N LYS A 238 5.75 -26.11 14.65
CA LYS A 238 6.23 -24.81 14.15
C LYS A 238 5.20 -23.69 14.26
N ALA A 239 4.09 -23.89 14.98
CA ALA A 239 3.10 -22.84 15.17
C ALA A 239 3.68 -21.62 15.90
N ALA A 240 3.40 -20.43 15.37
CA ALA A 240 3.76 -19.15 15.98
C ALA A 240 2.49 -18.41 16.40
N PHE A 241 2.51 -17.73 17.54
CA PHE A 241 1.38 -16.94 18.02
C PHE A 241 1.74 -15.45 18.09
N ALA A 242 0.82 -14.61 17.66
CA ALA A 242 0.89 -13.16 17.80
C ALA A 242 -0.36 -12.64 18.49
N CYS A 243 -0.23 -12.27 19.76
CA CYS A 243 -1.31 -11.68 20.54
C CYS A 243 -1.33 -10.16 20.43
N ASN A 244 -2.52 -9.59 20.27
CA ASN A 244 -2.67 -8.15 20.30
C ASN A 244 -2.54 -7.63 21.74
N LYS A 245 -1.79 -6.55 21.89
CA LYS A 245 -1.70 -5.79 23.13
C LYS A 245 -2.63 -4.60 22.98
N GLN A 246 -3.67 -4.54 23.80
CA GLN A 246 -4.75 -3.56 23.72
C GLN A 246 -4.22 -2.15 24.04
N ASP A 247 -3.32 -2.03 25.02
CA ASP A 247 -2.64 -0.79 25.35
C ASP A 247 -1.18 -0.84 24.90
N ARG A 248 -0.90 -0.20 23.76
CA ARG A 248 0.47 0.07 23.33
C ARG A 248 0.84 1.45 23.86
N PRO A 249 1.65 1.58 24.93
CA PRO A 249 2.12 2.90 25.33
C PRO A 249 2.89 3.54 24.18
N LEU A 250 2.73 4.85 24.01
CA LEU A 250 3.47 5.60 23.01
C LEU A 250 4.97 5.51 23.31
N ASN A 251 5.73 5.00 22.35
CA ASN A 251 7.18 4.99 22.41
C ASN A 251 7.69 6.44 22.38
N SER A 252 8.80 6.72 23.06
CA SER A 252 9.49 8.02 23.07
C SER A 252 9.69 8.59 21.66
N GLY A 253 10.00 7.73 20.68
CA GLY A 253 10.11 8.12 19.28
C GLY A 253 8.79 8.61 18.67
N ALA A 254 7.68 7.94 18.95
CA ALA A 254 6.35 8.35 18.49
C ALA A 254 5.92 9.68 19.13
N ILE A 255 6.18 9.86 20.43
CA ILE A 255 5.88 11.12 21.14
C ILE A 255 6.64 12.29 20.50
N ALA A 256 7.95 12.13 20.28
CA ALA A 256 8.78 13.18 19.68
C ALA A 256 8.26 13.60 18.29
N VAL A 257 7.88 12.62 17.46
CA VAL A 257 7.34 12.86 16.11
C VAL A 257 5.98 13.54 16.15
N ILE A 258 5.08 13.14 17.05
CA ILE A 258 3.78 13.79 17.23
C ILE A 258 3.97 15.25 17.66
N CYS A 259 4.92 15.55 18.56
CA CYS A 259 5.25 16.92 18.94
C CYS A 259 5.79 17.75 17.76
N ILE A 260 6.67 17.18 16.94
CA ILE A 260 7.21 17.85 15.74
C ILE A 260 6.08 18.12 14.73
N ALA A 261 5.23 17.13 14.46
CA ALA A 261 4.09 17.29 13.56
C ALA A 261 3.11 18.37 14.09
N GLY A 262 2.83 18.35 15.40
CA GLY A 262 2.00 19.36 16.06
C GLY A 262 2.58 20.78 15.93
N LEU A 263 3.89 20.94 16.07
CA LEU A 263 4.57 22.23 15.88
C LEU A 263 4.44 22.74 14.44
N VAL A 264 4.55 21.85 13.45
CA VAL A 264 4.37 22.26 12.05
C VAL A 264 2.91 22.66 11.78
N VAL A 265 1.95 21.90 12.28
CA VAL A 265 0.53 22.26 12.17
C VAL A 265 0.27 23.61 12.82
N LEU A 266 0.88 23.89 13.98
CA LEU A 266 0.80 25.20 14.63
C LEU A 266 1.38 26.32 13.74
N CYS A 267 2.54 26.12 13.11
CA CYS A 267 3.10 27.08 12.16
C CYS A 267 2.16 27.33 10.97
N VAL A 268 1.51 26.29 10.45
CA VAL A 268 0.52 26.38 9.37
C VAL A 268 -0.72 27.16 9.80
N LEU A 269 -1.23 26.92 11.02
CA LEU A 269 -2.35 27.67 11.58
C LEU A 269 -2.01 29.15 11.74
N ILE A 270 -0.84 29.46 12.33
CA ILE A 270 -0.37 30.84 12.50
C ILE A 270 -0.21 31.54 11.15
N GLY A 271 0.44 30.88 10.18
CA GLY A 271 0.64 31.43 8.83
C GLY A 271 -0.68 31.68 8.10
N THR A 272 -1.65 30.77 8.24
CA THR A 272 -2.98 30.91 7.63
C THR A 272 -3.80 32.02 8.26
N ILE A 273 -3.83 32.11 9.59
CA ILE A 273 -4.52 33.19 10.31
C ILE A 273 -3.91 34.54 9.94
N TYR A 274 -2.58 34.64 9.94
CA TYR A 274 -1.87 35.85 9.53
C TYR A 274 -2.24 36.28 8.10
N ASP A 275 -2.24 35.36 7.14
CA ASP A 275 -2.57 35.66 5.75
C ASP A 275 -4.04 36.13 5.59
N ILE A 276 -5.00 35.44 6.21
CA ILE A 276 -6.43 35.84 6.16
C ILE A 276 -6.64 37.21 6.79
N VAL A 277 -6.09 37.44 7.97
CA VAL A 277 -6.21 38.72 8.69
C VAL A 277 -5.56 39.85 7.90
N HIS A 278 -4.40 39.60 7.29
CA HIS A 278 -3.70 40.58 6.49
C HIS A 278 -4.47 40.94 5.20
N GLN A 279 -5.10 39.96 4.55
CA GLN A 279 -5.96 40.19 3.37
C GLN A 279 -7.24 40.96 3.72
N ASN A 280 -7.89 40.62 4.84
CA ASN A 280 -9.12 41.28 5.30
C ASN A 280 -8.88 42.74 5.75
N MET A 281 -7.66 43.07 6.19
CA MET A 281 -7.27 44.45 6.54
C MET A 281 -7.03 45.37 5.32
N GLY A 282 -7.43 44.95 4.10
CA GLY A 282 -7.39 45.81 2.90
C GLY A 282 -5.99 45.97 2.30
N PHE A 283 -4.98 45.27 2.83
CA PHE A 283 -3.69 45.11 2.15
C PHE A 283 -3.87 44.09 1.04
N ASN A 284 -4.38 44.54 -0.11
CA ASN A 284 -4.50 43.74 -1.33
C ASN A 284 -3.13 43.18 -1.71
N HIS A 285 -2.89 41.91 -1.40
CA HIS A 285 -1.74 41.23 -1.95
C HIS A 285 -2.02 40.99 -3.44
N LYS A 286 -1.22 41.62 -4.32
CA LYS A 286 -0.89 40.91 -5.55
C LYS A 286 -0.06 39.69 -5.10
N PRO A 287 -0.44 38.46 -5.45
CA PRO A 287 0.13 37.26 -4.83
C PRO A 287 1.66 37.29 -4.84
N LEU A 288 2.29 36.82 -3.75
CA LEU A 288 3.75 36.63 -3.63
C LEU A 288 4.39 35.90 -4.83
N ILE A 289 3.55 35.20 -5.59
CA ILE A 289 3.79 34.74 -6.94
C ILE A 289 2.84 35.52 -7.86
N PRO A 290 3.31 36.52 -8.63
CA PRO A 290 2.45 37.15 -9.62
C PRO A 290 1.91 36.08 -10.57
N TYR A 291 0.59 35.99 -10.70
CA TYR A 291 0.00 35.31 -11.84
C TYR A 291 0.47 36.05 -13.10
N ALA A 292 0.87 35.32 -14.14
CA ALA A 292 1.26 35.89 -15.43
C ALA A 292 0.05 36.47 -16.20
N SER A 293 -0.86 37.25 -15.57
CA SER A 293 -1.98 37.91 -16.28
C SER A 293 -1.72 39.35 -16.68
N GLU A 294 -0.70 40.03 -16.19
CA GLU A 294 -0.54 41.47 -16.50
C GLU A 294 0.79 41.81 -17.16
N THR A 295 1.35 40.89 -17.94
CA THR A 295 2.38 41.28 -18.89
C THR A 295 1.71 41.57 -20.23
N LYS A 296 1.38 42.84 -20.48
CA LYS A 296 1.42 43.39 -21.84
C LYS A 296 2.87 43.22 -22.32
N VAL A 297 3.20 42.06 -22.89
CA VAL A 297 4.48 41.86 -23.56
C VAL A 297 4.35 42.50 -24.93
N ILE A 298 4.93 43.70 -25.04
CA ILE A 298 5.53 44.16 -26.28
C ILE A 298 6.44 43.03 -26.76
N SER A 299 6.17 42.53 -27.97
CA SER A 299 6.89 41.48 -28.68
C SER A 299 8.32 41.26 -28.21
N ASN A 300 8.55 40.13 -27.53
CA ASN A 300 9.65 39.18 -27.78
C ASN A 300 9.44 37.98 -26.85
N GLY A 301 9.17 36.82 -27.46
CA GLY A 301 8.58 35.64 -26.82
C GLY A 301 9.24 35.19 -25.51
N ALA A 302 8.51 35.32 -24.41
CA ALA A 302 8.86 34.75 -23.12
C ALA A 302 7.64 33.99 -22.56
N ALA A 303 7.85 32.72 -22.23
CA ALA A 303 6.86 31.78 -21.72
C ALA A 303 7.37 31.19 -20.40
N SER A 304 6.66 31.40 -19.29
CA SER A 304 7.00 30.91 -17.95
C SER A 304 6.09 29.77 -17.52
N ILE A 305 6.53 28.51 -17.65
CA ILE A 305 5.70 27.30 -17.46
C ILE A 305 5.44 27.01 -15.97
N SER A 306 4.28 26.40 -15.66
CA SER A 306 3.88 25.93 -14.33
C SER A 306 4.86 24.90 -13.76
N VAL A 307 5.15 25.04 -12.46
CA VAL A 307 6.11 24.23 -11.71
C VAL A 307 5.63 22.77 -11.64
N ASP A 308 6.31 21.91 -12.40
CA ASP A 308 6.03 20.48 -12.58
C ASP A 308 7.03 19.63 -11.79
N GLU A 309 6.67 18.45 -11.29
CA GLU A 309 7.50 17.56 -10.44
C GLU A 309 8.96 17.36 -10.93
N HIS A 310 9.17 17.38 -12.25
CA HIS A 310 10.48 17.18 -12.89
C HIS A 310 11.12 18.48 -13.45
N THR A 311 10.54 19.64 -13.16
CA THR A 311 11.17 20.94 -13.46
C THR A 311 12.22 21.23 -12.38
N PRO A 312 13.54 21.25 -12.69
CA PRO A 312 14.48 21.93 -11.81
C PRO A 312 14.06 23.40 -11.75
N LEU A 313 14.05 24.00 -10.55
CA LEU A 313 13.62 25.39 -10.32
C LEU A 313 14.57 26.44 -10.94
N ILE A 314 15.22 26.16 -12.07
CA ILE A 314 15.97 27.13 -12.89
C ILE A 314 15.01 28.02 -13.69
N HIS A 315 13.87 28.39 -13.11
CA HIS A 315 13.26 29.66 -13.46
C HIS A 315 13.68 30.65 -12.37
N SER A 316 14.88 31.20 -12.55
CA SER A 316 15.09 32.58 -12.17
C SER A 316 14.02 33.37 -12.92
N GLN A 317 12.96 33.76 -12.22
CA GLN A 317 12.02 34.75 -12.72
C GLN A 317 12.86 36.00 -13.04
N LYS A 318 13.17 36.18 -14.33
CA LYS A 318 13.82 37.40 -14.80
C LYS A 318 12.89 38.56 -14.46
N ASN A 319 13.37 39.41 -13.56
CA ASN A 319 12.95 40.77 -13.24
C ASN A 319 11.84 41.32 -14.14
N VAL A 320 10.59 41.15 -13.73
CA VAL A 320 9.53 42.09 -14.09
C VAL A 320 9.51 43.09 -12.95
N GLY A 321 9.81 44.35 -13.24
CA GLY A 321 9.84 45.43 -12.25
C GLY A 321 8.57 45.42 -11.42
N TYR A 322 8.68 45.03 -10.16
CA TYR A 322 7.61 45.11 -9.18
C TYR A 322 7.89 46.32 -8.31
N SER A 323 6.91 47.22 -8.25
CA SER A 323 6.82 48.26 -7.24
C SER A 323 7.04 47.61 -5.86
N ASN A 324 8.03 48.14 -5.15
CA ASN A 324 8.39 47.77 -3.79
C ASN A 324 7.17 47.95 -2.87
N SER A 325 6.57 46.84 -2.46
CA SER A 325 6.11 46.71 -1.08
C SER A 325 7.18 45.86 -0.41
N GLU A 326 8.02 46.49 0.39
CA GLU A 326 9.07 45.82 1.19
C GLU A 326 8.41 44.96 2.27
N ASN A 327 7.79 43.86 1.87
CA ASN A 327 7.33 42.87 2.83
C ASN A 327 8.57 42.13 3.36
N GLY A 328 8.86 42.33 4.65
CA GLY A 328 10.01 41.73 5.33
C GLY A 328 10.07 40.20 5.19
N ILE A 329 11.26 39.63 5.39
CA ILE A 329 11.51 38.17 5.29
C ILE A 329 10.50 37.38 6.14
N MET A 330 10.16 37.88 7.33
CA MET A 330 9.18 37.27 8.23
C MET A 330 7.79 37.12 7.59
N HIS A 331 7.31 38.16 6.89
CA HIS A 331 6.02 38.08 6.18
C HIS A 331 6.05 36.99 5.10
N LYS A 332 7.15 36.88 4.33
CA LYS A 332 7.30 35.86 3.28
C LYS A 332 7.31 34.46 3.87
N ILE A 333 7.93 34.27 5.03
CA ILE A 333 7.93 33.00 5.77
C ILE A 333 6.51 32.67 6.25
N LEU A 334 5.80 33.61 6.88
CA LEU A 334 4.45 33.36 7.40
C LEU A 334 3.46 32.99 6.29
N VAL A 335 3.48 33.70 5.16
CA VAL A 335 2.61 33.38 4.01
C VAL A 335 3.02 32.06 3.35
N ALA A 336 4.29 31.64 3.43
CA ALA A 336 4.72 30.32 2.93
C ALA A 336 3.96 29.17 3.62
N PHE A 337 3.63 29.32 4.90
CA PHE A 337 2.88 28.33 5.68
C PHE A 337 1.34 28.46 5.55
N SER A 338 0.82 29.44 4.79
CA SER A 338 -0.62 29.65 4.66
C SER A 338 -1.29 28.59 3.77
N VAL A 339 -2.30 27.91 4.30
CA VAL A 339 -3.16 26.99 3.53
C VAL A 339 -4.02 27.74 2.53
N TYR A 340 -4.46 28.96 2.85
CA TYR A 340 -5.36 29.73 1.99
C TYR A 340 -4.69 30.06 0.65
N THR A 341 -3.51 30.69 0.70
CA THR A 341 -2.76 31.06 -0.50
C THR A 341 -2.23 29.84 -1.26
N ASN A 342 -1.71 28.83 -0.56
CA ASN A 342 -1.18 27.62 -1.19
C ASN A 342 -2.30 26.75 -1.79
N GLY A 343 -3.46 26.64 -1.14
CA GLY A 343 -4.61 25.89 -1.60
C GLY A 343 -5.21 26.52 -2.86
N ALA A 344 -5.42 27.84 -2.86
CA ALA A 344 -5.87 28.57 -4.05
C ALA A 344 -4.90 28.38 -5.23
N LYS A 345 -3.59 28.34 -4.96
CA LYS A 345 -2.57 28.08 -5.97
C LYS A 345 -2.64 26.66 -6.53
N VAL A 346 -2.79 25.63 -5.69
CA VAL A 346 -2.90 24.23 -6.15
C VAL A 346 -4.13 24.05 -7.02
N LEU A 347 -5.27 24.62 -6.62
CA LEU A 347 -6.54 24.53 -7.33
C LEU A 347 -6.62 25.38 -8.61
N ASN A 348 -5.67 26.29 -8.84
CA ASN A 348 -5.68 27.15 -10.02
C ASN A 348 -5.36 26.38 -11.31
N THR A 349 -6.33 26.29 -12.22
CA THR A 349 -6.20 25.58 -13.50
C THR A 349 -5.49 26.37 -14.59
N LYS A 350 -5.16 27.64 -14.34
CA LYS A 350 -4.51 28.47 -15.35
C LYS A 350 -3.05 28.04 -15.56
N GLN A 351 -2.67 27.87 -16.83
CA GLN A 351 -1.34 27.46 -17.25
C GLN A 351 -0.73 28.53 -18.16
N ALA A 352 0.59 28.64 -18.17
CA ALA A 352 1.26 29.62 -19.00
C ALA A 352 1.33 29.21 -20.47
N SER A 353 1.42 30.22 -21.34
CA SER A 353 1.61 30.03 -22.78
C SER A 353 2.84 29.17 -23.07
N GLY A 354 2.69 28.04 -23.75
CA GLY A 354 3.80 27.13 -24.09
C GLY A 354 4.10 26.05 -23.05
N ALA A 355 3.24 25.87 -22.03
CA ALA A 355 3.27 24.68 -21.17
C ALA A 355 2.86 23.42 -21.95
N LEU A 356 3.49 22.29 -21.63
CA LEU A 356 3.14 20.97 -22.20
C LEU A 356 1.90 20.43 -21.49
N THR A 357 0.72 20.96 -21.83
CA THR A 357 -0.53 20.74 -21.07
C THR A 357 -0.96 19.28 -21.00
N CYS A 358 -0.66 18.47 -22.02
CA CYS A 358 -0.99 17.04 -22.08
C CYS A 358 -0.27 16.19 -21.02
N VAL A 359 0.87 16.66 -20.49
CA VAL A 359 1.63 15.97 -19.44
C VAL A 359 0.81 15.82 -18.16
N ASN A 360 -0.10 16.77 -17.87
CA ASN A 360 -0.95 16.73 -16.70
C ASN A 360 -1.87 15.50 -16.70
N GLY A 361 -2.54 15.22 -17.83
CA GLY A 361 -3.40 14.05 -17.96
C GLY A 361 -2.63 12.75 -17.88
N ILE A 362 -1.47 12.67 -18.54
CA ILE A 362 -0.62 11.46 -18.49
C ILE A 362 -0.21 11.16 -17.04
N ARG A 363 0.22 12.16 -16.26
CA ARG A 363 0.57 11.94 -14.84
C ARG A 363 -0.59 11.38 -14.02
N PHE A 364 -1.74 12.04 -14.10
CA PHE A 364 -2.89 11.64 -13.29
C PHE A 364 -3.37 10.22 -13.65
N LEU A 365 -3.46 9.91 -14.95
CA LEU A 365 -3.90 8.60 -15.41
C LEU A 365 -2.87 7.50 -15.10
N SER A 366 -1.57 7.79 -15.25
CA SER A 366 -0.51 6.86 -14.86
C SER A 366 -0.53 6.59 -13.35
N LEU A 367 -0.69 7.60 -12.49
CA LEU A 367 -0.81 7.37 -11.04
C LEU A 367 -2.10 6.60 -10.70
N SER A 368 -3.20 6.92 -11.37
CA SER A 368 -4.48 6.21 -11.18
C SER A 368 -4.34 4.73 -11.54
N TRP A 369 -3.53 4.40 -12.56
CA TRP A 369 -3.21 3.01 -12.91
C TRP A 369 -2.32 2.34 -11.86
N VAL A 370 -1.32 3.03 -11.29
CA VAL A 370 -0.51 2.51 -10.16
C VAL A 370 -1.42 2.17 -8.97
N ILE A 371 -2.31 3.09 -8.58
CA ILE A 371 -3.25 2.90 -7.47
C ILE A 371 -4.17 1.70 -7.74
N TRP A 372 -4.61 1.52 -8.99
CA TRP A 372 -5.40 0.33 -9.37
C TRP A 372 -4.62 -0.97 -9.21
N GLY A 373 -3.37 -1.02 -9.69
CA GLY A 373 -2.46 -2.15 -9.50
C GLY A 373 -2.24 -2.50 -8.02
N HIS A 374 -1.92 -1.49 -7.22
CA HIS A 374 -1.70 -1.63 -5.78
C HIS A 374 -2.96 -2.00 -5.00
N THR A 375 -4.15 -1.60 -5.48
CA THR A 375 -5.44 -2.01 -4.89
C THR A 375 -5.54 -3.53 -4.87
N TYR A 376 -5.27 -4.20 -5.99
CA TYR A 376 -5.29 -5.67 -6.07
C TYR A 376 -4.10 -6.30 -5.35
N TYR A 377 -2.89 -5.76 -5.53
CA TYR A 377 -1.68 -6.32 -4.94
C TYR A 377 -1.73 -6.35 -3.41
N PHE A 378 -2.11 -5.24 -2.77
CA PHE A 378 -2.24 -5.20 -1.31
C PHE A 378 -3.48 -5.96 -0.84
N ALA A 379 -4.59 -5.92 -1.59
CA ALA A 379 -5.79 -6.67 -1.20
C ALA A 379 -5.57 -8.19 -1.24
N ALA A 380 -4.67 -8.70 -2.10
CA ALA A 380 -4.33 -10.12 -2.16
C ALA A 380 -3.84 -10.68 -0.81
N THR A 381 -3.27 -9.83 0.05
CA THR A 381 -2.84 -10.21 1.41
C THR A 381 -3.98 -10.35 2.41
N VAL A 382 -5.18 -9.86 2.09
CA VAL A 382 -6.36 -9.82 2.98
C VAL A 382 -7.63 -10.37 2.31
N THR A 383 -7.47 -11.14 1.23
CA THR A 383 -8.56 -11.70 0.43
C THR A 383 -8.87 -13.14 0.82
N ASP A 384 -10.15 -13.52 0.83
CA ASP A 384 -10.61 -14.87 1.20
C ASP A 384 -10.67 -15.88 0.03
N ASN A 385 -10.74 -15.41 -1.22
CA ASN A 385 -10.86 -16.22 -2.43
C ASN A 385 -9.64 -16.10 -3.35
N ILE A 386 -8.43 -16.00 -2.78
CA ILE A 386 -7.18 -15.74 -3.51
C ILE A 386 -6.88 -16.78 -4.61
N SER A 387 -7.30 -18.03 -4.43
CA SER A 387 -7.13 -19.08 -5.46
C SER A 387 -7.95 -18.75 -6.70
N SER A 388 -9.22 -18.38 -6.54
CA SER A 388 -10.08 -17.94 -7.66
C SER A 388 -9.54 -16.67 -8.33
N VAL A 389 -9.00 -15.72 -7.55
CA VAL A 389 -8.37 -14.50 -8.10
C VAL A 389 -7.17 -14.86 -8.96
N THR A 390 -6.27 -15.69 -8.46
CA THR A 390 -5.03 -16.03 -9.18
C THR A 390 -5.26 -16.98 -10.36
N GLN A 391 -6.26 -17.86 -10.28
CA GLN A 391 -6.53 -18.87 -11.31
C GLN A 391 -7.53 -18.41 -12.38
N ASP A 392 -8.53 -17.61 -12.02
CA ASP A 392 -9.62 -17.23 -12.92
C ASP A 392 -9.58 -15.75 -13.29
N LEU A 393 -9.36 -14.86 -12.30
CA LEU A 393 -9.38 -13.43 -12.55
C LEU A 393 -8.16 -12.99 -13.38
N MET A 394 -6.95 -13.42 -12.98
CA MET A 394 -5.69 -13.05 -13.66
C MET A 394 -5.57 -13.62 -15.09
N LYS A 395 -6.33 -14.66 -15.44
CA LYS A 395 -6.40 -15.20 -16.81
C LYS A 395 -7.35 -14.44 -17.72
N ARG A 396 -8.19 -13.53 -17.20
CA ARG A 396 -9.10 -12.75 -18.04
C ARG A 396 -8.31 -11.71 -18.84
N TRP A 397 -8.74 -11.47 -20.07
CA TRP A 397 -8.12 -10.47 -20.93
C TRP A 397 -8.23 -9.06 -20.33
N THR A 398 -9.32 -8.77 -19.61
CA THR A 398 -9.54 -7.50 -18.90
C THR A 398 -8.49 -7.23 -17.82
N MET A 399 -7.92 -8.28 -17.22
CA MET A 399 -6.92 -8.18 -16.16
C MET A 399 -5.48 -8.07 -16.69
N GLN A 400 -5.28 -8.20 -18.00
CA GLN A 400 -3.95 -8.00 -18.61
C GLN A 400 -3.47 -6.55 -18.45
N VAL A 401 -4.40 -5.58 -18.43
CA VAL A 401 -4.09 -4.18 -18.13
C VAL A 401 -3.57 -4.04 -16.70
N LEU A 402 -4.12 -4.77 -15.74
CA LEU A 402 -3.67 -4.76 -14.35
C LEU A 402 -2.27 -5.36 -14.21
N ILE A 403 -2.04 -6.53 -14.84
CA ILE A 403 -0.75 -7.22 -14.86
C ILE A 403 0.34 -6.37 -15.51
N SER A 404 -0.02 -5.64 -16.56
CA SER A 404 0.84 -4.68 -17.26
C SER A 404 1.05 -3.37 -16.51
N GLY A 405 0.49 -3.25 -15.29
CA GLY A 405 0.62 -2.10 -14.41
C GLY A 405 2.04 -1.53 -14.23
N PRO A 406 3.14 -2.31 -14.24
CA PRO A 406 4.49 -1.77 -14.17
C PRO A 406 4.87 -0.74 -15.25
N PHE A 407 4.20 -0.76 -16.41
CA PHE A 407 4.41 0.24 -17.47
C PHE A 407 3.89 1.63 -17.09
N SER A 408 2.92 1.73 -16.17
CA SER A 408 2.46 3.03 -15.66
C SER A 408 3.58 3.85 -15.03
N VAL A 409 4.50 3.19 -14.33
CA VAL A 409 5.70 3.82 -13.73
C VAL A 409 6.70 4.22 -14.81
N ASP A 410 6.81 3.41 -15.87
CA ASP A 410 7.67 3.72 -17.01
C ASP A 410 7.21 5.01 -17.74
N SER A 411 5.91 5.31 -17.76
CA SER A 411 5.38 6.61 -18.23
C SER A 411 5.93 7.79 -17.43
N PHE A 412 6.07 7.67 -16.10
CA PHE A 412 6.66 8.73 -15.29
C PHE A 412 8.13 8.95 -15.61
N PHE A 413 8.91 7.89 -15.86
CA PHE A 413 10.30 8.04 -16.30
C PHE A 413 10.42 8.78 -17.64
N VAL A 414 9.52 8.54 -18.59
CA VAL A 414 9.45 9.31 -19.84
C VAL A 414 9.22 10.79 -19.55
N LEU A 415 8.27 11.12 -18.68
CA LEU A 415 7.97 12.50 -18.29
C LEU A 415 9.17 13.18 -17.62
N SER A 416 9.86 12.48 -16.72
CA SER A 416 11.07 12.97 -16.07
C SER A 416 12.16 13.33 -17.08
N GLY A 417 12.52 12.40 -17.96
CA GLY A 417 13.56 12.62 -18.96
C GLY A 417 13.21 13.73 -19.95
N LEU A 418 11.94 13.78 -20.37
CA LEU A 418 11.44 14.80 -21.29
C LEU A 418 11.54 16.20 -20.72
N LEU A 419 11.05 16.41 -19.50
CA LEU A 419 11.04 17.73 -18.87
C LEU A 419 12.46 18.18 -18.54
N VAL A 420 13.30 17.29 -18.01
CA VAL A 420 14.70 17.60 -17.72
C VAL A 420 15.42 18.09 -18.97
N THR A 421 15.28 17.40 -20.11
CA THR A 421 15.93 17.82 -21.36
C THR A 421 15.33 19.10 -21.92
N TYR A 422 14.00 19.13 -22.09
CA TYR A 422 13.32 20.25 -22.74
C TYR A 422 13.55 21.58 -22.01
N LEU A 423 13.52 21.57 -20.67
CA LEU A 423 13.67 22.79 -19.86
C LEU A 423 15.12 23.24 -19.76
N THR A 424 16.03 22.30 -19.47
CA THR A 424 17.45 22.61 -19.30
C THR A 424 18.02 23.19 -20.59
N MET A 425 17.68 22.63 -21.75
CA MET A 425 18.14 23.13 -23.04
C MET A 425 17.59 24.51 -23.39
N ARG A 426 16.30 24.78 -23.11
CA ARG A 426 15.73 26.12 -23.29
C ARG A 426 16.42 27.17 -22.41
N GLU A 427 16.85 26.79 -21.22
CA GLU A 427 17.57 27.70 -20.33
C GLU A 427 19.00 27.96 -20.81
N MET A 428 19.69 26.93 -21.31
CA MET A 428 21.00 27.07 -21.94
C MET A 428 20.96 27.99 -23.18
N LYS A 429 19.89 27.93 -23.99
CA LYS A 429 19.68 28.82 -25.16
C LYS A 429 19.62 30.31 -24.77
N LYS A 430 19.08 30.64 -23.60
CA LYS A 430 18.91 32.04 -23.14
C LYS A 430 20.21 32.67 -22.62
N GLY A 431 21.13 31.86 -22.10
CA GLY A 431 22.37 32.34 -21.47
C GLY A 431 23.50 32.57 -22.47
N SER A 432 23.43 33.58 -23.33
CA SER A 432 24.51 34.04 -24.23
C SER A 432 25.40 32.96 -24.89
N GLY A 433 24.87 31.75 -25.13
CA GLY A 433 25.63 30.61 -25.66
C GLY A 433 26.75 30.05 -24.76
N ARG A 434 26.90 30.49 -23.49
CA ARG A 434 27.91 29.95 -22.55
C ARG A 434 27.21 29.19 -21.42
N PHE A 435 27.72 27.99 -21.12
CA PHE A 435 27.31 27.01 -20.10
C PHE A 435 27.16 27.54 -18.65
N ARG A 436 26.37 28.58 -18.40
CA ARG A 436 26.18 29.23 -17.10
C ARG A 436 25.04 28.62 -16.29
N ILE A 437 24.88 27.29 -16.31
CA ILE A 437 24.04 26.60 -15.32
C ILE A 437 24.91 26.36 -14.09
N ASN A 438 24.46 26.84 -12.93
CA ASN A 438 25.07 26.44 -11.66
C ASN A 438 24.60 25.00 -11.35
N TRP A 439 25.44 24.02 -11.69
CA TRP A 439 25.14 22.60 -11.51
C TRP A 439 24.92 22.21 -10.04
N GLY A 440 25.61 22.87 -9.10
CA GLY A 440 25.34 22.67 -7.67
C GLY A 440 23.91 23.09 -7.31
N LEU A 441 23.48 24.24 -7.83
CA LEU A 441 22.12 24.74 -7.62
C LEU A 441 21.05 23.92 -8.38
N TYR A 442 21.41 23.35 -9.55
CA TYR A 442 20.57 22.42 -10.30
C TYR A 442 20.18 21.19 -9.47
N TYR A 443 21.17 20.54 -8.84
CA TYR A 443 20.93 19.39 -7.98
C TYR A 443 20.24 19.78 -6.68
N PHE A 444 20.68 20.88 -6.04
CA PHE A 444 20.10 21.37 -4.81
C PHE A 444 18.60 21.63 -4.94
N HIS A 445 18.16 22.35 -5.98
CA HIS A 445 16.75 22.67 -6.20
C HIS A 445 15.86 21.43 -6.31
N ARG A 446 16.32 20.38 -7.00
CA ARG A 446 15.53 19.15 -7.11
C ARG A 446 15.52 18.38 -5.80
N PHE A 447 16.67 18.26 -5.14
CA PHE A 447 16.78 17.58 -3.85
C PHE A 447 15.94 18.28 -2.77
N TRP A 448 16.05 19.60 -2.65
CA TRP A 448 15.28 20.40 -1.68
C TRP A 448 13.77 20.33 -1.91
N ARG A 449 13.32 20.10 -3.14
CA ARG A 449 11.90 19.96 -3.45
C ARG A 449 11.35 18.58 -3.06
N LEU A 450 12.05 17.50 -3.42
CA LEU A 450 11.55 16.13 -3.24
C LEU A 450 11.84 15.59 -1.83
N THR A 451 13.00 15.90 -1.27
CA THR A 451 13.45 15.26 -0.02
C THR A 451 12.59 15.63 1.20
N PRO A 452 12.20 16.89 1.46
CA PRO A 452 11.44 17.23 2.66
C PRO A 452 10.10 16.47 2.83
N PRO A 453 9.17 16.50 1.85
CA PRO A 453 7.93 15.72 1.97
C PRO A 453 8.20 14.21 2.10
N TYR A 454 9.21 13.67 1.40
CA TYR A 454 9.56 12.25 1.48
C TYR A 454 10.07 11.85 2.87
N MET A 455 11.04 12.59 3.40
CA MET A 455 11.64 12.32 4.72
C MET A 455 10.66 12.54 5.85
N LEU A 456 9.74 13.48 5.69
CA LEU A 456 8.71 13.68 6.69
C LEU A 456 7.69 12.55 6.69
N VAL A 457 7.20 12.12 5.52
CA VAL A 457 6.32 10.94 5.45
C VAL A 457 7.01 9.76 6.11
N LEU A 458 8.30 9.54 5.86
CA LEU A 458 9.09 8.50 6.50
C LEU A 458 9.20 8.68 8.03
N LEU A 459 9.49 9.91 8.49
CA LEU A 459 9.62 10.25 9.91
C LEU A 459 8.31 10.08 10.67
N VAL A 460 7.17 10.38 10.06
CA VAL A 460 5.84 10.16 10.65
C VAL A 460 5.49 8.68 10.60
N TYR A 461 5.60 8.06 9.44
CA TYR A 461 5.24 6.68 9.18
C TYR A 461 5.94 5.70 10.12
N VAL A 462 7.28 5.66 10.13
CA VAL A 462 8.03 4.58 10.82
C VAL A 462 7.70 4.44 12.31
N PRO A 463 7.74 5.51 13.13
CA PRO A 463 7.47 5.39 14.57
C PRO A 463 5.98 5.38 14.91
N THR A 464 5.10 5.95 14.09
CA THR A 464 3.68 6.09 14.45
C THR A 464 2.79 5.02 13.82
N ILE A 465 3.22 4.31 12.77
CA ILE A 465 2.41 3.31 12.08
C ILE A 465 1.84 2.27 13.04
N TYR A 466 2.57 1.87 14.09
CA TYR A 466 2.10 0.93 15.12
C TYR A 466 0.80 1.33 15.85
N TYR A 467 0.43 2.61 15.80
CA TYR A 467 -0.69 3.20 16.53
C TYR A 467 -1.85 3.67 15.64
N TRP A 468 -1.74 3.56 14.31
CA TRP A 468 -2.73 4.16 13.40
C TRP A 468 -4.06 3.39 13.32
N THR A 469 -4.03 2.08 13.56
CA THR A 469 -5.23 1.25 13.61
C THR A 469 -4.99 0.08 14.55
N ASN A 470 -6.06 -0.66 14.83
CA ASN A 470 -6.03 -1.97 15.45
C ASN A 470 -6.79 -2.94 14.53
N GLY A 471 -6.58 -4.24 14.69
CA GLY A 471 -7.27 -5.25 13.91
C GLY A 471 -6.66 -6.64 14.04
N PRO A 472 -7.37 -7.69 13.61
CA PRO A 472 -6.94 -9.08 13.74
C PRO A 472 -5.68 -9.40 12.92
N MET A 473 -5.44 -8.67 11.83
CA MET A 473 -4.27 -8.82 10.96
C MET A 473 -3.14 -7.83 11.30
N TRP A 474 -3.43 -6.83 12.14
CA TRP A 474 -2.52 -5.71 12.39
C TRP A 474 -1.23 -6.11 13.10
N VAL A 475 -1.32 -6.94 14.15
CA VAL A 475 -0.17 -7.32 15.00
C VAL A 475 0.92 -8.01 14.18
N SER A 476 0.53 -9.01 13.39
CA SER A 476 1.49 -9.76 12.56
C SER A 476 2.03 -8.99 11.40
N THR A 477 1.24 -8.05 10.87
CA THR A 477 1.69 -7.24 9.78
C THR A 477 2.66 -6.22 10.32
N VAL A 478 2.33 -5.38 11.28
CA VAL A 478 3.22 -4.28 11.69
C VAL A 478 4.54 -4.76 12.31
N ASP A 479 4.56 -5.82 13.11
CA ASP A 479 5.83 -6.37 13.64
C ASP A 479 6.70 -7.04 12.54
N GLY A 480 6.09 -7.39 11.40
CA GLY A 480 6.75 -7.93 10.20
C GLY A 480 6.75 -6.97 9.00
N PHE A 481 6.28 -5.73 9.14
CA PHE A 481 6.07 -4.78 8.04
C PHE A 481 7.23 -3.80 8.02
N ASP A 482 8.06 -3.89 6.98
CA ASP A 482 9.35 -3.21 6.88
C ASP A 482 10.19 -3.26 8.19
N PRO A 483 10.44 -4.45 8.77
CA PRO A 483 11.19 -4.60 10.04
C PRO A 483 12.62 -4.05 9.92
N TYR A 484 13.09 -3.85 8.70
CA TYR A 484 14.40 -3.34 8.36
C TYR A 484 14.46 -1.81 8.31
N CYS A 485 13.34 -1.09 8.50
CA CYS A 485 13.34 0.38 8.49
C CYS A 485 14.31 0.97 9.52
N GLY A 486 14.44 0.36 10.71
CA GLY A 486 15.41 0.80 11.72
C GLY A 486 16.86 0.79 11.23
N GLU A 487 17.23 -0.16 10.35
CA GLU A 487 18.60 -0.31 9.83
C GLU A 487 18.84 0.34 8.45
N SER A 488 17.77 0.60 7.68
CA SER A 488 17.84 0.97 6.27
C SER A 488 17.20 2.33 5.93
N TRP A 489 16.55 3.03 6.87
CA TRP A 489 15.86 4.31 6.59
C TRP A 489 16.76 5.36 5.90
N TRP A 490 18.04 5.42 6.25
CA TRP A 490 18.99 6.40 5.69
C TRP A 490 19.24 6.18 4.19
N THR A 491 19.00 4.96 3.68
CA THR A 491 19.14 4.66 2.25
C THR A 491 18.07 5.38 1.41
N ASN A 492 16.92 5.68 2.01
CA ASN A 492 15.83 6.44 1.41
C ASN A 492 16.23 7.92 1.27
N LEU A 493 16.89 8.51 2.28
CA LEU A 493 17.38 9.91 2.25
C LEU A 493 18.39 10.13 1.12
N LEU A 494 19.27 9.16 0.90
CA LEU A 494 20.31 9.21 -0.12
C LEU A 494 19.82 8.72 -1.50
N TYR A 495 18.57 8.29 -1.63
CA TYR A 495 18.01 7.73 -2.88
C TYR A 495 18.80 6.52 -3.42
N ILE A 496 19.26 5.64 -2.54
CA ILE A 496 20.05 4.44 -2.89
C ILE A 496 19.42 3.13 -2.38
N ASN A 497 18.19 3.17 -1.87
CA ASN A 497 17.48 2.01 -1.32
C ASN A 497 17.24 0.88 -2.35
N ASN A 498 17.24 1.18 -3.64
CA ASN A 498 17.12 0.21 -4.74
C ASN A 498 18.44 -0.53 -5.07
N VAL A 499 19.58 -0.02 -4.61
CA VAL A 499 20.91 -0.58 -4.86
C VAL A 499 21.46 -1.18 -3.57
N VAL A 500 21.55 -0.37 -2.52
CA VAL A 500 22.06 -0.75 -1.19
C VAL A 500 20.92 -1.38 -0.38
N LYS A 501 21.16 -2.58 0.16
CA LYS A 501 20.17 -3.32 0.96
C LYS A 501 18.78 -3.45 0.29
N SER A 502 18.76 -3.60 -1.03
CA SER A 502 17.54 -3.69 -1.87
C SER A 502 16.53 -4.79 -1.48
N LYS A 503 16.97 -5.87 -0.82
CA LYS A 503 16.07 -6.89 -0.27
C LYS A 503 15.44 -6.50 1.08
N LYS A 504 15.95 -5.44 1.71
CA LYS A 504 15.59 -4.92 3.03
C LYS A 504 15.27 -3.42 2.94
N MET A 505 14.49 -3.04 1.92
CA MET A 505 14.07 -1.65 1.71
C MET A 505 13.10 -1.20 2.79
N CYS A 506 13.22 0.06 3.20
CA CYS A 506 12.19 0.75 3.95
C CYS A 506 11.25 1.44 2.95
N MET A 507 9.92 1.33 3.13
CA MET A 507 8.92 1.79 2.15
C MET A 507 9.15 1.16 0.77
N GLY A 508 8.69 -0.08 0.59
CA GLY A 508 8.96 -0.89 -0.60
C GLY A 508 8.60 -0.26 -1.96
N TRP A 509 7.73 0.77 -2.01
CA TRP A 509 7.37 1.52 -3.23
C TRP A 509 8.36 2.66 -3.56
N SER A 510 9.25 3.04 -2.64
CA SER A 510 10.14 4.19 -2.83
C SER A 510 11.28 3.98 -3.84
N TRP A 511 11.47 2.76 -4.33
CA TRP A 511 12.49 2.44 -5.37
C TRP A 511 12.36 3.30 -6.63
N TYR A 512 11.13 3.71 -6.99
CA TYR A 512 10.87 4.57 -8.14
C TYR A 512 11.55 5.93 -7.96
N LEU A 513 11.39 6.54 -6.78
CA LEU A 513 12.02 7.82 -6.45
C LEU A 513 13.55 7.72 -6.51
N ALA A 514 14.11 6.61 -6.02
CA ALA A 514 15.54 6.35 -6.08
C ALA A 514 16.06 6.31 -7.52
N ASN A 515 15.39 5.55 -8.39
CA ASN A 515 15.71 5.50 -9.82
C ASN A 515 15.59 6.88 -10.48
N ASP A 516 14.52 7.61 -10.21
CA ASP A 516 14.27 8.93 -10.82
C ASP A 516 15.34 9.97 -10.42
N MET A 517 15.77 9.98 -9.15
CA MET A 517 16.87 10.83 -8.70
C MET A 517 18.22 10.39 -9.30
N GLN A 518 18.48 9.08 -9.38
CA GLN A 518 19.70 8.56 -10.01
C GLN A 518 19.77 8.93 -11.49
N PHE A 519 18.65 8.80 -12.23
CA PHE A 519 18.55 9.21 -13.63
C PHE A 519 18.75 10.73 -13.82
N PHE A 520 18.30 11.53 -12.86
CA PHE A 520 18.57 12.96 -12.86
C PHE A 520 20.05 13.29 -12.68
N VAL A 521 20.72 12.62 -11.75
CA VAL A 521 22.15 12.84 -11.47
C VAL A 521 23.01 12.52 -12.69
N ILE A 522 22.68 11.47 -13.43
CA ILE A 522 23.42 11.11 -14.66
C ILE A 522 22.99 11.94 -15.89
N SER A 523 21.82 12.60 -15.84
CA SER A 523 21.27 13.31 -17.01
C SER A 523 22.23 14.30 -17.67
N PRO A 524 23.09 15.06 -16.96
CA PRO A 524 23.99 15.99 -17.62
C PRO A 524 25.01 15.32 -18.53
N LEU A 525 25.42 14.08 -18.21
CA LEU A 525 26.35 13.30 -19.06
C LEU A 525 25.79 13.05 -20.47
N ILE A 526 24.47 13.10 -20.63
CA ILE A 526 23.77 12.96 -21.91
C ILE A 526 23.41 14.35 -22.47
N LEU A 527 22.98 15.28 -21.62
CA LEU A 527 22.60 16.64 -22.04
C LEU A 527 23.77 17.44 -22.61
N PHE A 528 24.98 17.33 -22.03
CA PHE A 528 26.15 18.08 -22.48
C PHE A 528 26.53 17.70 -23.92
N PRO A 529 26.74 16.41 -24.26
CA PRO A 529 26.95 16.02 -25.65
C PRO A 529 25.81 16.45 -26.56
N LEU A 530 24.54 16.25 -26.17
CA LEU A 530 23.38 16.64 -26.99
C LEU A 530 23.33 18.14 -27.30
N PHE A 531 23.78 18.98 -26.38
CA PHE A 531 23.82 20.44 -26.59
C PHE A 531 24.97 20.86 -27.50
N TRP A 532 26.13 20.22 -27.40
CA TRP A 532 27.30 20.60 -28.18
C TRP A 532 27.26 20.00 -29.60
N ASN A 533 26.95 18.72 -29.71
CA ASN A 533 26.86 18.01 -30.98
C ASN A 533 25.75 16.96 -30.91
N GLU A 534 24.69 17.18 -31.70
CA GLU A 534 23.52 16.32 -31.73
C GLU A 534 23.85 14.85 -32.03
N ILE A 535 24.82 14.58 -32.92
CA ILE A 535 25.22 13.23 -33.33
C ILE A 535 25.92 12.52 -32.17
N ILE A 536 26.85 13.19 -31.49
CA ILE A 536 27.56 12.62 -30.34
C ILE A 536 26.57 12.37 -29.20
N GLY A 537 25.67 13.31 -28.93
CA GLY A 537 24.67 13.15 -27.88
C GLY A 537 23.67 12.03 -28.14
N VAL A 538 23.14 11.92 -29.36
CA VAL A 538 22.28 10.80 -29.75
C VAL A 538 23.08 9.48 -29.71
N GLY A 539 24.34 9.48 -30.13
CA GLY A 539 25.23 8.32 -30.04
C GLY A 539 25.42 7.82 -28.60
N VAL A 540 25.69 8.72 -27.64
CA VAL A 540 25.80 8.38 -26.20
C VAL A 540 24.49 7.85 -25.65
N LEU A 541 23.36 8.45 -26.03
CA LEU A 541 22.03 8.02 -25.62
C LEU A 541 21.72 6.60 -26.12
N LEU A 542 21.97 6.33 -27.40
CA LEU A 542 21.77 5.01 -28.01
C LEU A 542 22.72 3.96 -27.43
N ALA A 543 23.99 4.31 -27.20
CA ALA A 543 24.95 3.40 -26.56
C ALA A 543 24.51 3.02 -25.13
N THR A 544 24.03 3.99 -24.35
CA THR A 544 23.51 3.74 -22.99
C THR A 544 22.25 2.85 -23.04
N LEU A 545 21.36 3.10 -24.00
CA LEU A 545 20.16 2.30 -24.21
C LEU A 545 20.51 0.85 -24.59
N LEU A 546 21.43 0.65 -25.54
CA LEU A 546 21.91 -0.67 -25.95
C LEU A 546 22.57 -1.40 -24.78
N GLY A 547 23.39 -0.72 -23.98
CA GLY A 547 24.00 -1.28 -22.78
C GLY A 547 22.96 -1.77 -21.76
N SER A 548 21.87 -1.00 -21.57
CA SER A 548 20.74 -1.38 -20.72
C SER A 548 20.01 -2.63 -21.26
N TRP A 549 19.73 -2.68 -22.57
CA TRP A 549 19.07 -3.82 -23.21
C TRP A 549 19.91 -5.09 -23.13
N ILE A 550 21.21 -5.01 -23.43
CA ILE A 550 22.13 -6.15 -23.35
C ILE A 550 22.20 -6.66 -21.91
N THR A 551 22.36 -5.76 -20.93
CA THR A 551 22.40 -6.14 -19.51
C THR A 551 21.11 -6.84 -19.08
N THR A 552 19.95 -6.28 -19.46
CA THR A 552 18.64 -6.84 -19.11
C THR A 552 18.42 -8.20 -19.76
N GLY A 553 18.78 -8.35 -21.03
CA GLY A 553 18.69 -9.61 -21.77
C GLY A 553 19.56 -10.70 -21.15
N ILE A 554 20.82 -10.38 -20.80
CA ILE A 554 21.73 -11.32 -20.14
C ILE A 554 21.19 -11.74 -18.77
N VAL A 555 20.81 -10.78 -17.91
CA VAL A 555 20.27 -11.07 -16.57
C VAL A 555 19.01 -11.91 -16.66
N SER A 556 18.11 -11.60 -17.62
CA SER A 556 16.88 -12.36 -17.81
C SER A 556 17.16 -13.79 -18.28
N ASN A 557 18.08 -13.98 -19.23
CA ASN A 557 18.36 -15.30 -19.80
C ASN A 557 19.08 -16.19 -18.79
N VAL A 558 20.14 -15.69 -18.14
CA VAL A 558 20.95 -16.43 -17.15
C VAL A 558 20.11 -16.92 -15.97
N ASN A 559 19.18 -16.08 -15.50
CA ASN A 559 18.33 -16.42 -14.35
C ASN A 559 16.98 -17.06 -14.75
N GLN A 560 16.76 -17.34 -16.04
CA GLN A 560 15.53 -17.94 -16.57
C GLN A 560 14.25 -17.20 -16.14
N LEU A 561 14.28 -15.87 -16.23
CA LEU A 561 13.25 -14.95 -15.75
C LEU A 561 12.25 -14.55 -16.85
N ALA A 562 12.01 -15.42 -17.84
CA ALA A 562 10.98 -15.20 -18.84
C ALA A 562 9.61 -14.99 -18.16
N PRO A 563 8.75 -14.08 -18.67
CA PRO A 563 7.39 -13.93 -18.15
C PRO A 563 6.65 -15.27 -18.13
N GLY A 564 6.02 -15.61 -17.00
CA GLY A 564 5.33 -16.91 -16.81
C GLY A 564 6.24 -18.04 -16.31
N SER A 565 7.54 -17.80 -16.12
CA SER A 565 8.48 -18.77 -15.53
C SER A 565 8.27 -18.92 -14.02
N PRO A 566 8.44 -20.13 -13.43
CA PRO A 566 8.43 -20.35 -11.99
C PRO A 566 9.46 -19.51 -11.23
N ASN A 567 10.60 -19.19 -11.88
CA ASN A 567 11.69 -18.41 -11.27
C ASN A 567 11.38 -16.90 -11.19
N GLN A 568 10.23 -16.45 -11.71
CA GLN A 568 9.82 -15.05 -11.72
C GLN A 568 9.63 -14.47 -10.30
N ALA A 569 9.47 -15.29 -9.26
CA ALA A 569 9.38 -14.84 -7.87
C ALA A 569 10.61 -14.01 -7.40
N GLY A 570 11.80 -14.26 -7.96
CA GLY A 570 13.02 -13.49 -7.69
C GLY A 570 13.22 -12.25 -8.58
N SER A 571 12.32 -12.02 -9.55
CA SER A 571 12.48 -10.98 -10.58
C SER A 571 12.36 -9.55 -10.04
N PHE A 572 11.72 -9.35 -8.87
CA PHE A 572 11.52 -8.00 -8.33
C PHE A 572 12.85 -7.31 -8.00
N ASP A 573 13.76 -7.97 -7.29
CA ASP A 573 15.08 -7.39 -7.00
C ASP A 573 15.92 -7.29 -8.28
N MET A 574 15.91 -8.32 -9.13
CA MET A 574 16.86 -8.43 -10.24
C MET A 574 16.46 -7.68 -11.52
N LEU A 575 15.16 -7.64 -11.88
CA LEU A 575 14.64 -7.10 -13.15
C LEU A 575 13.64 -5.94 -12.97
N TYR A 576 13.28 -5.59 -11.74
CA TYR A 576 12.25 -4.57 -11.49
C TYR A 576 12.83 -3.29 -10.87
N VAL A 577 13.60 -3.37 -9.79
CA VAL A 577 14.02 -2.17 -9.02
C VAL A 577 15.33 -1.53 -9.50
N LYS A 578 16.20 -2.27 -10.21
CA LYS A 578 17.56 -1.79 -10.55
C LYS A 578 17.55 -0.68 -11.62
N PRO A 579 18.39 0.36 -11.48
CA PRO A 579 18.38 1.51 -12.37
C PRO A 579 18.83 1.18 -13.80
N TRP A 580 19.85 0.34 -13.96
CA TRP A 580 20.40 -0.02 -15.28
C TRP A 580 19.43 -0.83 -16.17
N ILE A 581 18.37 -1.40 -15.59
CA ILE A 581 17.32 -2.13 -16.30
C ILE A 581 16.11 -1.22 -16.60
N ARG A 582 15.98 -0.11 -15.86
CA ARG A 582 14.83 0.80 -15.89
C ARG A 582 15.08 2.12 -16.60
N ILE A 583 16.31 2.40 -17.02
CA ILE A 583 16.68 3.67 -17.63
C ILE A 583 16.08 3.90 -19.03
N GLY A 584 15.70 2.85 -19.76
CA GLY A 584 15.22 2.92 -21.16
C GLY A 584 14.13 3.98 -21.43
N PRO A 585 12.97 3.93 -20.74
CA PRO A 585 11.92 4.94 -20.88
C PRO A 585 12.39 6.38 -20.60
N TYR A 586 13.29 6.57 -19.63
CA TYR A 586 13.86 7.89 -19.31
C TYR A 586 14.67 8.45 -20.49
N LEU A 587 15.49 7.62 -21.14
CA LEU A 587 16.26 8.00 -22.33
C LEU A 587 15.37 8.37 -23.51
N ILE A 588 14.27 7.63 -23.72
CA ILE A 588 13.26 7.99 -24.73
C ILE A 588 12.62 9.34 -24.40
N GLY A 589 12.28 9.57 -23.14
CA GLY A 589 11.84 10.88 -22.66
C GLY A 589 12.82 11.98 -23.02
N MET A 590 14.11 11.79 -22.74
CA MET A 590 15.16 12.76 -23.08
C MET A 590 15.23 13.04 -24.59
N LEU A 591 15.15 12.00 -25.43
CA LEU A 591 15.14 12.13 -26.89
C LEU A 591 13.93 12.93 -27.38
N VAL A 592 12.72 12.62 -26.89
CA VAL A 592 11.51 13.37 -27.25
C VAL A 592 11.59 14.82 -26.77
N GLY A 593 12.11 15.06 -25.57
CA GLY A 593 12.35 16.41 -25.05
C GLY A 593 13.31 17.22 -25.90
N TYR A 594 14.38 16.59 -26.41
CA TYR A 594 15.31 17.19 -27.37
C TYR A 594 14.62 17.56 -28.69
N ILE A 595 13.87 16.63 -29.27
CA ILE A 595 13.13 16.86 -30.53
C ILE A 595 12.14 18.01 -30.38
N LEU A 596 11.38 18.06 -29.28
CA LEU A 596 10.43 19.14 -28.99
C LEU A 596 11.12 20.49 -28.78
N TYR A 597 12.34 20.49 -28.22
CA TYR A 597 13.15 21.69 -28.07
C TYR A 597 13.61 22.23 -29.42
N VAL A 598 14.20 21.39 -30.28
CA VAL A 598 14.71 21.79 -31.60
C VAL A 598 13.59 22.24 -32.53
N THR A 599 12.45 21.54 -32.52
CA THR A 599 11.31 21.85 -33.39
C THR A 599 10.44 22.99 -32.88
N GLU A 600 10.70 23.52 -31.68
CA GLU A 600 9.87 24.51 -30.98
C GLU A 600 8.36 24.12 -30.96
N CYS A 601 8.09 22.81 -30.88
CA CYS A 601 6.75 22.22 -30.97
C CYS A 601 5.97 22.53 -32.26
N LYS A 602 6.65 22.94 -33.35
CA LYS A 602 6.04 23.27 -34.65
C LYS A 602 6.67 22.50 -35.83
N PRO A 603 6.69 21.16 -35.82
CA PRO A 603 7.19 20.39 -36.95
C PRO A 603 6.20 20.40 -38.12
N LYS A 604 6.72 20.41 -39.36
CA LYS A 604 5.94 20.16 -40.57
C LYS A 604 5.87 18.65 -40.81
N LEU A 605 4.87 17.98 -40.25
CA LEU A 605 4.65 16.54 -40.43
C LEU A 605 3.57 16.30 -41.48
N ASN A 606 3.78 15.32 -42.38
CA ASN A 606 2.71 14.88 -43.28
C ASN A 606 1.63 14.15 -42.46
N ARG A 607 0.35 14.36 -42.80
CA ARG A 607 -0.79 13.68 -42.14
C ARG A 607 -0.68 12.16 -42.21
N LEU A 608 -0.15 11.63 -43.31
CA LEU A 608 0.12 10.19 -43.45
C LEU A 608 1.15 9.70 -42.43
N THR A 609 2.25 10.43 -42.23
CA THR A 609 3.27 10.09 -41.23
C THR A 609 2.69 10.14 -39.81
N ALA A 610 1.86 11.14 -39.50
CA ALA A 610 1.15 11.21 -38.23
C ALA A 610 0.23 9.99 -38.02
N LEU A 611 -0.52 9.60 -39.05
CA LEU A 611 -1.41 8.44 -39.00
C LEU A 611 -0.62 7.13 -38.80
N ILE A 612 0.46 6.92 -39.54
CA ILE A 612 1.35 5.76 -39.38
C ILE A 612 1.92 5.71 -37.96
N GLY A 613 2.40 6.84 -37.44
CA GLY A 613 2.92 6.90 -36.07
C GLY A 613 1.86 6.54 -35.02
N TRP A 614 0.61 6.99 -35.19
CA TRP A 614 -0.51 6.58 -34.33
C TRP A 614 -0.83 5.08 -34.44
N MET A 615 -0.86 4.52 -35.64
CA MET A 615 -1.10 3.08 -35.84
C MET A 615 0.00 2.23 -35.21
N VAL A 616 1.26 2.59 -35.43
CA VAL A 616 2.42 1.88 -34.85
C VAL A 616 2.40 1.99 -33.32
N ALA A 617 2.26 3.20 -32.78
CA ALA A 617 2.23 3.39 -31.32
C ALA A 617 1.07 2.63 -30.66
N THR A 618 -0.12 2.63 -31.28
CA THR A 618 -1.29 1.91 -30.75
C THR A 618 -1.11 0.41 -30.84
N ALA A 619 -0.64 -0.12 -31.98
CA ALA A 619 -0.38 -1.54 -32.16
C ALA A 619 0.70 -2.04 -31.17
N THR A 620 1.78 -1.28 -31.00
CA THR A 620 2.82 -1.61 -30.02
C THR A 620 2.30 -1.55 -28.58
N ALA A 621 1.54 -0.52 -28.20
CA ALA A 621 0.96 -0.43 -26.87
C ALA A 621 0.00 -1.59 -26.57
N LEU A 622 -0.86 -1.96 -27.53
CA LEU A 622 -1.75 -3.12 -27.40
C LEU A 622 -0.98 -4.43 -27.31
N ALA A 623 0.08 -4.61 -28.11
CA ALA A 623 0.95 -5.78 -28.05
C ALA A 623 1.69 -5.89 -26.71
N LEU A 624 2.09 -4.76 -26.10
CA LEU A 624 2.74 -4.77 -24.78
C LEU A 624 1.76 -5.11 -23.65
N VAL A 625 0.52 -4.57 -23.72
CA VAL A 625 -0.49 -4.79 -22.67
C VAL A 625 -1.12 -6.18 -22.76
N TYR A 626 -1.43 -6.66 -23.96
CA TYR A 626 -2.17 -7.91 -24.18
C TYR A 626 -1.31 -9.05 -24.72
N GLY A 627 -0.08 -8.79 -25.19
CA GLY A 627 0.75 -9.82 -25.84
C GLY A 627 1.24 -10.93 -24.90
N LEU A 628 1.16 -10.74 -23.58
CA LEU A 628 1.44 -11.80 -22.61
C LEU A 628 0.19 -12.63 -22.22
N TYR A 629 -0.96 -12.39 -22.85
CA TYR A 629 -2.20 -13.09 -22.50
C TYR A 629 -2.08 -14.62 -22.57
N ASP A 630 -1.52 -15.16 -23.65
CA ASP A 630 -1.36 -16.61 -23.84
C ASP A 630 -0.38 -17.23 -22.83
N VAL A 631 0.59 -16.44 -22.36
CA VAL A 631 1.53 -16.86 -21.30
C VAL A 631 0.79 -17.17 -20.01
N TYR A 632 -0.15 -16.31 -19.63
CA TYR A 632 -0.98 -16.51 -18.45
C TYR A 632 -2.04 -17.62 -18.63
N GLN A 633 -2.37 -18.00 -19.87
CA GLN A 633 -3.19 -19.17 -20.18
C GLN A 633 -2.42 -20.50 -20.04
N GLY A 634 -1.10 -20.44 -19.86
CA GLY A 634 -0.25 -21.62 -19.66
C GLY A 634 0.71 -21.90 -20.81
N HIS A 635 0.83 -21.02 -21.80
CA HIS A 635 1.80 -21.16 -22.89
C HIS A 635 3.03 -20.28 -22.63
N PRO A 636 4.01 -20.73 -21.81
CA PRO A 636 5.16 -19.91 -21.45
C PRO A 636 5.99 -19.56 -22.68
N LEU A 637 6.56 -18.36 -22.67
CA LEU A 637 7.54 -17.94 -23.67
C LEU A 637 8.82 -18.77 -23.55
N SER A 638 9.51 -19.00 -24.66
CA SER A 638 10.89 -19.48 -24.61
C SER A 638 11.78 -18.48 -23.89
N ASN A 639 12.86 -18.95 -23.26
CA ASN A 639 13.71 -18.09 -22.44
C ASN A 639 14.31 -16.93 -23.25
N ASP A 640 14.69 -17.18 -24.50
CA ASP A 640 15.26 -16.16 -25.39
C ASP A 640 14.25 -15.08 -25.77
N VAL A 641 13.02 -15.46 -26.11
CA VAL A 641 11.95 -14.51 -26.44
C VAL A 641 11.52 -13.73 -25.19
N GLY A 642 11.45 -14.40 -24.03
CA GLY A 642 11.21 -13.75 -22.75
C GLY A 642 12.29 -12.75 -22.37
N ALA A 643 13.57 -13.08 -22.60
CA ALA A 643 14.69 -12.17 -22.37
C ALA A 643 14.64 -10.95 -23.30
N PHE A 644 14.32 -11.14 -24.59
CA PHE A 644 14.12 -10.05 -25.53
C PHE A 644 12.95 -9.14 -25.10
N TYR A 645 11.82 -9.74 -24.73
CA TYR A 645 10.66 -9.00 -24.21
C TYR A 645 11.05 -8.16 -22.99
N ASN A 646 11.71 -8.75 -21.99
CA ASN A 646 12.14 -8.04 -20.79
C ASN A 646 13.11 -6.89 -21.09
N ALA A 647 13.99 -7.05 -22.07
CA ALA A 647 14.95 -6.01 -22.47
C ALA A 647 14.30 -4.82 -23.18
N VAL A 648 13.35 -5.07 -24.09
CA VAL A 648 12.85 -4.04 -25.03
C VAL A 648 11.50 -3.45 -24.63
N SER A 649 10.63 -4.23 -23.98
CA SER A 649 9.22 -3.87 -23.73
C SER A 649 9.03 -2.52 -23.05
N ARG A 650 9.86 -2.21 -22.03
CA ARG A 650 9.79 -0.95 -21.29
C ARG A 650 10.12 0.25 -22.19
N THR A 651 11.20 0.14 -22.96
CA THR A 651 11.59 1.21 -23.90
C THR A 651 10.54 1.38 -24.99
N ALA A 652 9.96 0.28 -25.49
CA ALA A 652 8.87 0.32 -26.46
C ALA A 652 7.63 1.04 -25.90
N TRP A 653 7.25 0.76 -24.65
CA TRP A 653 6.20 1.51 -23.95
C TRP A 653 6.54 3.00 -23.87
N GLY A 654 7.79 3.31 -23.48
CA GLY A 654 8.28 4.69 -23.42
C GLY A 654 8.20 5.41 -24.76
N ALA A 655 8.47 4.73 -25.87
CA ALA A 655 8.31 5.27 -27.22
C ALA A 655 6.85 5.54 -27.59
N CYS A 656 5.92 4.67 -27.16
CA CYS A 656 4.49 4.89 -27.36
C CYS A 656 4.01 6.15 -26.62
N VAL A 657 4.36 6.28 -25.34
CA VAL A 657 4.03 7.46 -24.52
C VAL A 657 4.72 8.72 -25.08
N GLY A 658 5.97 8.60 -25.49
CA GLY A 658 6.74 9.66 -26.14
C GLY A 658 6.07 10.17 -27.42
N TRP A 659 5.56 9.26 -28.26
CA TRP A 659 4.78 9.61 -29.45
C TRP A 659 3.48 10.35 -29.09
N VAL A 660 2.73 9.89 -28.09
CA VAL A 660 1.52 10.57 -27.61
C VAL A 660 1.83 12.01 -27.20
N ILE A 661 2.89 12.22 -26.42
CA ILE A 661 3.31 13.55 -25.99
C ILE A 661 3.71 14.40 -27.20
N TYR A 662 4.53 13.86 -28.09
CA TYR A 662 4.97 14.54 -29.31
C TYR A 662 3.77 14.98 -30.17
N ALA A 663 2.84 14.06 -30.48
CA ALA A 663 1.65 14.35 -31.27
C ALA A 663 0.75 15.41 -30.61
N CYS A 664 0.56 15.34 -29.29
CA CYS A 664 -0.22 16.33 -28.55
C CYS A 664 0.41 17.73 -28.59
N CYS A 665 1.73 17.84 -28.41
CA CYS A 665 2.43 19.13 -28.39
C CYS A 665 2.55 19.79 -29.77
N THR A 666 2.54 18.99 -30.84
CA THR A 666 2.79 19.43 -32.21
C THR A 666 1.52 19.67 -33.02
N GLY A 667 0.34 19.49 -32.42
CA GLY A 667 -0.97 19.73 -33.04
C GLY A 667 -1.57 18.52 -33.76
N TYR A 668 -0.90 17.36 -33.78
CA TYR A 668 -1.40 16.12 -34.39
C TYR A 668 -2.11 15.18 -33.39
N GLY A 669 -2.40 15.67 -32.18
CA GLY A 669 -3.03 14.87 -31.11
C GLY A 669 -4.55 14.82 -31.14
N GLY A 670 -5.22 15.73 -31.85
CA GLY A 670 -6.69 15.75 -31.99
C GLY A 670 -7.45 15.56 -30.68
N PHE A 671 -8.31 14.54 -30.62
CA PHE A 671 -9.09 14.18 -29.44
C PHE A 671 -8.22 13.81 -28.23
N VAL A 672 -7.13 13.06 -28.43
CA VAL A 672 -6.23 12.64 -27.34
C VAL A 672 -5.63 13.85 -26.63
N ASN A 673 -5.23 14.87 -27.38
CA ASN A 673 -4.76 16.13 -26.77
C ASN A 673 -5.87 16.82 -25.97
N THR A 674 -7.10 16.82 -26.47
CA THR A 674 -8.25 17.42 -25.76
C THR A 674 -8.50 16.74 -24.43
N LEU A 675 -8.44 15.40 -24.38
CA LEU A 675 -8.57 14.62 -23.14
C LEU A 675 -7.38 14.86 -22.20
N MET A 676 -6.15 14.73 -22.70
CA MET A 676 -4.93 14.80 -21.88
C MET A 676 -4.64 16.21 -21.36
N SER A 677 -5.12 17.26 -22.04
CA SER A 677 -4.98 18.66 -21.63
C SER A 677 -6.17 19.17 -20.80
N TRP A 678 -7.07 18.27 -20.35
CA TRP A 678 -8.25 18.67 -19.61
C TRP A 678 -7.88 19.41 -18.30
N LYS A 679 -8.54 20.56 -18.08
CA LYS A 679 -8.24 21.47 -16.97
C LYS A 679 -8.42 20.83 -15.58
N ALA A 680 -9.29 19.82 -15.45
CA ALA A 680 -9.50 19.09 -14.20
C ALA A 680 -8.24 18.31 -13.76
N PHE A 681 -7.39 17.89 -14.71
CA PHE A 681 -6.16 17.18 -14.39
C PHE A 681 -5.07 18.09 -13.83
N VAL A 682 -5.17 19.42 -13.95
CA VAL A 682 -4.14 20.36 -13.47
C VAL A 682 -3.96 20.33 -11.95
N PRO A 683 -5.01 20.47 -11.12
CA PRO A 683 -4.83 20.37 -9.67
C PRO A 683 -4.42 18.95 -9.24
N LEU A 684 -4.97 17.93 -9.90
CA LEU A 684 -4.65 16.52 -9.60
C LEU A 684 -3.19 16.19 -9.94
N SER A 685 -2.68 16.65 -11.07
CA SER A 685 -1.29 16.43 -11.49
C SER A 685 -0.26 17.14 -10.61
N ARG A 686 -0.65 18.17 -9.85
CA ARG A 686 0.22 18.82 -8.85
C ARG A 686 0.32 18.04 -7.56
N LEU A 687 -0.71 17.24 -7.24
CA LEU A 687 -0.77 16.42 -6.03
C LEU A 687 -0.23 14.99 -6.25
N THR A 688 0.12 14.61 -7.48
CA THR A 688 0.52 13.23 -7.82
C THR A 688 1.71 12.75 -6.99
N TYR A 689 2.67 13.63 -6.72
CA TYR A 689 3.85 13.29 -5.92
C TYR A 689 3.48 12.87 -4.49
N CYS A 690 2.73 13.73 -3.77
CA CYS A 690 2.28 13.43 -2.42
C CYS A 690 1.34 12.22 -2.39
N ALA A 691 0.45 12.09 -3.38
CA ALA A 691 -0.44 10.93 -3.50
C ALA A 691 0.35 9.63 -3.72
N TYR A 692 1.41 9.67 -4.54
CA TYR A 692 2.31 8.55 -4.74
C TYR A 692 2.98 8.12 -3.42
N LEU A 693 3.44 9.06 -2.61
CA LEU A 693 4.14 8.75 -1.36
C LEU A 693 3.24 8.03 -0.34
N ILE A 694 1.99 8.47 -0.20
CA ILE A 694 1.12 8.04 0.92
C ILE A 694 0.11 6.95 0.55
N HIS A 695 -0.22 6.75 -0.73
CA HIS A 695 -1.29 5.81 -1.10
C HIS A 695 -1.09 4.39 -0.57
N PRO A 696 0.14 3.80 -0.53
CA PRO A 696 0.31 2.46 0.01
C PRO A 696 0.06 2.46 1.51
N ILE A 697 0.51 3.50 2.22
CA ILE A 697 0.32 3.63 3.67
C ILE A 697 -1.17 3.65 4.01
N ILE A 698 -1.96 4.45 3.27
CA ILE A 698 -3.42 4.49 3.43
C ILE A 698 -4.04 3.12 3.16
N MET A 699 -3.66 2.46 2.06
CA MET A 699 -4.15 1.12 1.73
C MET A 699 -3.82 0.11 2.84
N TYR A 700 -2.60 0.12 3.39
CA TYR A 700 -2.22 -0.78 4.48
C TYR A 700 -3.08 -0.59 5.72
N VAL A 701 -3.27 0.64 6.14
CA VAL A 701 -4.09 0.96 7.32
C VAL A 701 -5.52 0.49 7.11
N VAL A 702 -6.09 0.78 5.93
CA VAL A 702 -7.47 0.41 5.60
C VAL A 702 -7.64 -1.10 5.44
N TYR A 703 -6.67 -1.82 4.87
CA TYR A 703 -6.81 -3.24 4.55
C TYR A 703 -6.50 -4.14 5.74
N VAL A 704 -5.43 -3.84 6.47
CA VAL A 704 -4.96 -4.65 7.59
C VAL A 704 -5.75 -4.31 8.87
N GLY A 705 -6.24 -3.08 8.98
CA GLY A 705 -7.16 -2.67 10.05
C GLY A 705 -8.57 -3.25 9.95
N ARG A 706 -8.90 -4.00 8.88
CA ARG A 706 -10.23 -4.62 8.76
C ARG A 706 -10.40 -5.78 9.72
N GLU A 707 -11.60 -5.86 10.29
CA GLU A 707 -12.04 -7.04 11.06
C GLU A 707 -12.46 -8.21 10.15
N THR A 708 -12.85 -7.92 8.90
CA THR A 708 -13.27 -8.91 7.91
C THR A 708 -12.37 -8.94 6.69
N LEU A 709 -12.23 -10.13 6.10
CA LEU A 709 -11.55 -10.31 4.83
C LEU A 709 -12.34 -9.67 3.68
N ILE A 710 -11.62 -9.40 2.59
CA ILE A 710 -12.20 -8.92 1.34
C ILE A 710 -12.55 -10.12 0.47
N HIS A 711 -13.81 -10.22 0.05
CA HIS A 711 -14.18 -11.13 -1.03
C HIS A 711 -13.94 -10.44 -2.37
N ALA A 712 -12.97 -10.93 -3.14
CA ALA A 712 -12.53 -10.29 -4.37
C ALA A 712 -13.45 -10.59 -5.53
N THR A 713 -14.25 -9.59 -5.90
CA THR A 713 -15.05 -9.53 -7.12
C THR A 713 -14.70 -8.27 -7.90
N ASP A 714 -15.03 -8.23 -9.19
CA ASP A 714 -14.79 -7.03 -10.02
C ASP A 714 -15.46 -5.78 -9.44
N VAL A 715 -16.69 -5.92 -8.91
CA VAL A 715 -17.46 -4.82 -8.31
C VAL A 715 -16.82 -4.36 -7.00
N THR A 716 -16.52 -5.29 -6.10
CA THR A 716 -15.88 -4.97 -4.80
C THR A 716 -14.55 -4.27 -5.01
N MET A 717 -13.71 -4.79 -5.92
CA MET A 717 -12.40 -4.21 -6.20
C MET A 717 -12.49 -2.84 -6.87
N THR A 718 -13.47 -2.64 -7.75
CA THR A 718 -13.74 -1.34 -8.37
C THR A 718 -14.16 -0.30 -7.33
N TYR A 719 -15.04 -0.67 -6.39
CA TYR A 719 -15.45 0.21 -5.30
C TYR A 719 -14.26 0.61 -4.40
N ILE A 720 -13.46 -0.38 -3.99
CA ILE A 720 -12.26 -0.14 -3.16
C ILE A 720 -11.25 0.74 -3.92
N TYR A 721 -11.06 0.52 -5.22
CA TYR A 721 -10.19 1.34 -6.07
C TYR A 721 -10.57 2.82 -6.05
N PHE A 722 -11.85 3.15 -6.28
CA PHE A 722 -12.30 4.55 -6.23
C PHE A 722 -12.14 5.14 -4.84
N GLY A 723 -12.42 4.37 -3.78
CA GLY A 723 -12.15 4.76 -2.40
C GLY A 723 -10.68 5.09 -2.15
N ASN A 724 -9.77 4.25 -2.65
CA ASN A 724 -8.34 4.46 -2.55
C ASN A 724 -7.87 5.71 -3.29
N ILE A 725 -8.39 5.99 -4.50
CA ILE A 725 -8.07 7.23 -5.22
C ILE A 725 -8.49 8.45 -4.40
N VAL A 726 -9.74 8.49 -3.95
CA VAL A 726 -10.27 9.65 -3.23
C VAL A 726 -9.49 9.86 -1.92
N ALA A 727 -9.26 8.81 -1.14
CA ALA A 727 -8.49 8.88 0.10
C ALA A 727 -7.04 9.33 -0.15
N SER A 728 -6.40 8.82 -1.21
CA SER A 728 -5.01 9.17 -1.54
C SER A 728 -4.86 10.64 -1.95
N PHE A 729 -5.76 11.17 -2.79
CA PHE A 729 -5.70 12.57 -3.20
C PHE A 729 -6.12 13.53 -2.09
N ALA A 730 -7.08 13.14 -1.24
CA ALA A 730 -7.44 13.91 -0.05
C ALA A 730 -6.26 14.01 0.93
N GLY A 731 -5.61 12.88 1.24
CA GLY A 731 -4.39 12.87 2.07
C GLY A 731 -3.24 13.64 1.41
N ALA A 732 -3.08 13.54 0.09
CA ALA A 732 -2.02 14.23 -0.64
C ALA A 732 -2.16 15.74 -0.57
N PHE A 733 -3.40 16.25 -0.63
CA PHE A 733 -3.67 17.67 -0.43
C PHE A 733 -3.21 18.13 0.95
N ILE A 734 -3.50 17.38 2.01
CA ILE A 734 -3.06 17.69 3.37
C ILE A 734 -1.53 17.73 3.44
N VAL A 735 -0.84 16.69 2.97
CA VAL A 735 0.63 16.62 3.00
C VAL A 735 1.28 17.74 2.18
N SER A 736 0.71 18.06 1.01
CA SER A 736 1.22 19.14 0.16
C SER A 736 1.07 20.52 0.83
N MET A 737 -0.06 20.78 1.50
CA MET A 737 -0.29 22.05 2.20
C MET A 737 0.59 22.23 3.44
N VAL A 738 0.84 21.15 4.20
CA VAL A 738 1.59 21.25 5.45
C VAL A 738 3.10 21.29 5.21
N PHE A 739 3.60 20.68 4.11
CA PHE A 739 5.04 20.51 3.92
C PHE A 739 5.58 20.91 2.55
N GLU A 740 5.02 20.38 1.46
CA GLU A 740 5.57 20.65 0.12
C GLU A 740 5.53 22.16 -0.20
N ALA A 741 4.36 22.78 -0.03
CA ALA A 741 4.17 24.19 -0.36
C ALA A 741 4.95 25.13 0.58
N PRO A 742 4.97 24.93 1.92
CA PRO A 742 5.79 25.74 2.82
C PRO A 742 7.28 25.61 2.56
N MET A 743 7.81 24.41 2.32
CA MET A 743 9.25 24.22 2.07
C MET A 743 9.70 24.87 0.77
N MET A 744 8.86 24.82 -0.27
CA MET A 744 9.09 25.57 -1.51
C MET A 744 9.00 27.09 -1.31
N GLY A 745 8.10 27.56 -0.44
CA GLY A 745 7.99 28.97 -0.10
C GLY A 745 9.21 29.47 0.67
N LEU A 746 9.68 28.69 1.63
CA LEU A 746 10.85 28.98 2.47
C LEU A 746 12.13 29.07 1.64
N GLU A 747 12.33 28.13 0.71
CA GLU A 747 13.45 28.17 -0.23
C GLU A 747 13.50 29.50 -0.99
N LYS A 748 12.35 29.95 -1.51
CA LYS A 748 12.24 31.22 -2.24
C LYS A 748 12.41 32.44 -1.34
N ALA A 749 12.00 32.34 -0.08
CA ALA A 749 12.20 33.42 0.89
C ALA A 749 13.69 33.59 1.25
N ILE A 750 14.42 32.48 1.40
CA ILE A 750 15.84 32.46 1.84
C ILE A 750 16.82 32.68 0.68
N LEU A 751 16.64 31.97 -0.44
CA LEU A 751 17.61 32.00 -1.55
C LEU A 751 17.45 33.20 -2.50
N ARG A 752 16.38 33.99 -2.35
CA ARG A 752 16.20 35.22 -3.14
C ARG A 752 17.12 36.30 -2.58
N ARG A 753 18.40 36.25 -2.97
CA ARG A 753 19.32 37.38 -2.86
C ARG A 753 18.68 38.56 -3.60
N GLU A 754 18.39 39.62 -2.86
CA GLU A 754 18.32 40.96 -3.44
C GLU A 754 19.63 41.14 -4.22
N LYS A 755 19.51 41.32 -5.54
CA LYS A 755 20.60 41.96 -6.26
C LYS A 755 20.60 43.39 -5.76
N SER A 756 21.38 43.67 -4.71
CA SER A 756 21.85 45.03 -4.46
C SER A 756 22.46 45.53 -5.77
N ALA A 757 21.85 46.59 -6.29
CA ALA A 757 22.20 47.24 -7.54
C ALA A 757 23.66 47.71 -7.54
#